data_AF-A0A9W5QMY0-F1
#
_entry.id   AF-A0A9W5QMY0-F1
#
_cell.length_a   1.000
_cell.length_b   1.000
_cell.length_c   1.000
_cell.angle_alpha   90.00
_cell.angle_beta   90.00
_cell.angle_gamma   90.00
#
_symmetry.space_group_name_H-M   'P 1'
#
loop_
_entity.id
_entity.type
_entity.pdbx_description
1 polymer ?
#
loop_
_entity_poly.entity_id
_entity_poly.type
_entity_poly.pdbx_seq_one_letter_code
_entity_poly.pdbx_strand_id
1 'polypeptide(L)'
;MSMKEKPLADSRKTFWLSVGMIFSFCLLIDYVVAFGLRMIDFLLEYKDELMELPDGTAKDFAVSYLTSPIETVSFALGLELYQYAQLILLGIFAYTTFQTWRKLKPHTVEDASEYGGLGSASLSDEVTIFDEIDITDDRKEEGTVLAVYNDKLMIHKEDSFLNRHVCVIGGSGSGKTKCYILNNVVNTKNKSIVVSDPKGEIYELTSREKREQGYEVYLINFSNMALSDMYNSIDYVGLDEDAEKFATTLVLGGEEGPQSGDSFWQEQAVSLITAGILYVRENLPKEQHSMEHVYNLLTEPSEKELKNLFANLEEESSARIAFGVVKNATDKTWGGIVSNAAKAMKLWKLKSVRTFSKYSSFKLADIGKRKIALYVVIPLADRTYRALINTFFAQLFQELCAYADKNHNTLDIPVRFLLDEFANIGKMPDFAERLSTVRSYGMEVSIIAQSIGQLMDRYGEKQTGEIMSNCDTTLFLGTNDLDTAKYFSERLGVTTKRLRNDSQTPGEFDSNQQAYTYVQRPLKTPDELLNQMKNNDCYVFQRGRLPIHAQKAWVANWFADQVGEKANMGWHLKEKSAESSIPKEEKSKETVDSSFVSEDEKQEDNQDESQASVPSEGEVQETTETPESEKQKEEQKTEETVSLPITVKRELWGDEVLQPVQVEKKNGRIHASYTMELEAEEEGEEGVQFLVQKNPACMMTDIEFVPHHDVKETEEQFLIQVKEAIQHITLSLIYKEQKRDFSPVEHIEEKEAQRRKEQKEKAEV
;
A
#
# COMPACT_ATOMS: atom_id res chain seq x y z
N MET A 1 -14.89 -13.93 21.86
CA MET A 1 -15.75 -15.12 21.71
C MET A 1 -16.06 -15.30 20.23
N SER A 2 -15.38 -16.24 19.57
CA SER A 2 -15.47 -16.46 18.11
C SER A 2 -16.78 -17.19 17.78
N MET A 3 -17.75 -16.48 17.19
CA MET A 3 -18.83 -17.13 16.43
C MET A 3 -18.31 -17.35 15.01
N LYS A 4 -17.74 -18.54 14.78
CA LYS A 4 -17.49 -19.07 13.44
C LYS A 4 -18.84 -19.16 12.72
N GLU A 5 -19.04 -18.32 11.71
CA GLU A 5 -19.97 -18.64 10.63
C GLU A 5 -19.44 -19.88 9.89
N LYS A 6 -20.04 -21.03 10.15
CA LYS A 6 -19.98 -22.24 9.33
C LYS A 6 -21.39 -22.86 9.31
N PRO A 7 -21.86 -23.36 8.16
CA PRO A 7 -22.16 -22.60 6.94
C PRO A 7 -23.55 -22.96 6.37
N LEU A 8 -24.07 -22.16 5.43
CA LEU A 8 -25.23 -22.49 4.59
C LEU A 8 -25.16 -23.90 3.92
N ALA A 9 -23.96 -24.46 3.77
CA ALA A 9 -23.72 -25.80 3.23
C ALA A 9 -24.16 -26.93 4.17
N ASP A 10 -24.14 -26.72 5.49
CA ASP A 10 -24.48 -27.77 6.46
C ASP A 10 -26.00 -27.87 6.65
N SER A 11 -26.71 -26.74 6.58
CA SER A 11 -28.19 -26.68 6.53
C SER A 11 -28.77 -27.35 5.27
N ARG A 12 -28.13 -27.15 4.10
CA ARG A 12 -28.53 -27.86 2.86
C ARG A 12 -28.30 -29.37 2.97
N LYS A 13 -27.16 -29.79 3.55
CA LYS A 13 -26.88 -31.23 3.77
C LYS A 13 -27.87 -31.85 4.75
N THR A 14 -28.14 -31.19 5.87
CA THR A 14 -29.15 -31.66 6.84
C THR A 14 -30.55 -31.70 6.24
N PHE A 15 -30.94 -30.72 5.42
CA PHE A 15 -32.21 -30.75 4.69
C PHE A 15 -32.32 -31.99 3.81
N TRP A 16 -31.34 -32.25 2.95
CA TRP A 16 -31.37 -33.40 2.04
C TRP A 16 -31.29 -34.74 2.77
N LEU A 17 -30.56 -34.82 3.89
CA LEU A 17 -30.54 -36.01 4.76
C LEU A 17 -31.92 -36.27 5.40
N SER A 18 -32.57 -35.23 5.94
CA SER A 18 -33.92 -35.35 6.51
C SER A 18 -34.95 -35.74 5.45
N VAL A 19 -34.91 -35.13 4.26
CA VAL A 19 -35.79 -35.50 3.14
C VAL A 19 -35.55 -36.95 2.69
N GLY A 20 -34.29 -37.39 2.63
CA GLY A 20 -33.95 -38.77 2.30
C GLY A 20 -34.49 -39.79 3.32
N MET A 21 -34.44 -39.48 4.62
CA MET A 21 -35.02 -40.34 5.66
C MET A 21 -36.55 -40.40 5.57
N ILE A 22 -37.22 -39.26 5.38
CA ILE A 22 -38.69 -39.22 5.22
C ILE A 22 -39.11 -40.01 3.98
N PHE A 23 -38.40 -39.84 2.86
CA PHE A 23 -38.67 -40.57 1.62
C PHE A 23 -38.50 -42.09 1.80
N SER A 24 -37.43 -42.52 2.46
CA SER A 24 -37.18 -43.94 2.75
C SER A 24 -38.27 -44.55 3.64
N PHE A 25 -38.76 -43.78 4.62
CA PHE A 25 -39.86 -44.20 5.49
C PHE A 25 -41.19 -44.31 4.74
N CYS A 26 -41.48 -43.37 3.84
CA CYS A 26 -42.64 -43.43 2.95
C CYS A 26 -42.60 -44.67 2.05
N LEU A 27 -41.45 -44.99 1.44
CA LEU A 27 -41.28 -46.20 0.62
C LEU A 27 -41.47 -47.49 1.43
N LEU A 28 -40.99 -47.52 2.68
CA LEU A 28 -41.18 -48.67 3.56
C LEU A 28 -42.65 -48.89 3.87
N ILE A 29 -43.39 -47.82 4.22
CA ILE A 29 -44.84 -47.90 4.45
C ILE A 29 -45.57 -48.38 3.20
N ASP A 30 -45.22 -47.82 2.04
CA ASP A 30 -45.83 -48.16 0.76
C ASP A 30 -45.67 -49.66 0.45
N TYR A 31 -44.46 -50.19 0.64
CA TYR A 31 -44.18 -51.61 0.46
C TYR A 31 -44.92 -52.51 1.46
N VAL A 32 -45.00 -52.11 2.74
CA VAL A 32 -45.72 -52.88 3.76
C VAL A 32 -47.21 -52.97 3.44
N VAL A 33 -47.81 -51.88 2.95
CA VAL A 33 -49.21 -51.86 2.52
C VAL A 33 -49.42 -52.73 1.28
N ALA A 34 -48.56 -52.60 0.26
CA ALA A 34 -48.62 -53.44 -0.95
C ALA A 34 -48.48 -54.93 -0.62
N PHE A 35 -47.55 -55.28 0.26
CA PHE A 35 -47.35 -56.64 0.75
C PHE A 35 -48.59 -57.16 1.48
N GLY A 36 -49.18 -56.36 2.38
CA GLY A 36 -50.40 -56.72 3.08
C GLY A 36 -51.58 -56.98 2.14
N LEU A 37 -51.73 -56.18 1.08
CA LEU A 37 -52.77 -56.38 0.07
C LEU A 37 -52.55 -57.67 -0.74
N ARG A 38 -51.30 -57.95 -1.16
CA ARG A 38 -50.95 -59.19 -1.86
C ARG A 38 -51.13 -60.42 -0.98
N MET A 39 -50.84 -60.32 0.31
CA MET A 39 -51.11 -61.37 1.30
C MET A 39 -52.59 -61.71 1.38
N ILE A 40 -53.46 -60.68 1.42
CA ILE A 40 -54.91 -60.87 1.49
C ILE A 40 -55.42 -61.52 0.21
N ASP A 41 -54.95 -61.06 -0.95
CA ASP A 41 -55.29 -61.62 -2.26
C ASP A 41 -54.91 -63.10 -2.37
N PHE A 42 -53.66 -63.44 -2.00
CA PHE A 42 -53.19 -64.83 -1.92
C PHE A 42 -54.08 -65.72 -1.04
N LEU A 43 -54.46 -65.23 0.15
CA LEU A 43 -55.31 -65.98 1.08
C LEU A 43 -56.75 -66.14 0.57
N LEU A 44 -57.24 -65.23 -0.27
CA LEU A 44 -58.58 -65.30 -0.85
C LEU A 44 -58.62 -66.21 -2.07
N GLU A 45 -57.62 -66.14 -2.95
CA GLU A 45 -57.56 -66.89 -4.20
C GLU A 45 -57.21 -68.36 -3.97
N TYR A 46 -56.30 -68.64 -3.04
CA TYR A 46 -55.80 -70.00 -2.75
C TYR A 46 -56.41 -70.61 -1.49
N LYS A 47 -57.51 -70.04 -0.97
CA LYS A 47 -58.15 -70.46 0.29
C LYS A 47 -58.48 -71.96 0.34
N ASP A 48 -59.04 -72.48 -0.74
CA ASP A 48 -59.50 -73.86 -0.82
C ASP A 48 -58.34 -74.83 -1.12
N GLU A 49 -57.37 -74.42 -1.95
CA GLU A 49 -56.17 -75.21 -2.29
C GLU A 49 -55.18 -75.33 -1.12
N LEU A 50 -55.07 -74.30 -0.28
CA LEU A 50 -54.22 -74.31 0.92
C LEU A 50 -54.71 -75.31 1.99
N MET A 51 -55.99 -75.71 1.96
CA MET A 51 -56.55 -76.71 2.90
C MET A 51 -56.35 -78.16 2.43
N GLU A 52 -55.91 -78.40 1.19
CA GLU A 52 -55.73 -79.75 0.61
C GLU A 52 -54.26 -80.16 0.43
N LEU A 53 -53.30 -79.28 0.74
CA LEU A 53 -51.86 -79.53 0.54
C LEU A 53 -51.20 -80.25 1.73
N PRO A 54 -50.26 -81.21 1.51
CA PRO A 54 -49.51 -81.85 2.59
C PRO A 54 -48.60 -80.87 3.32
N ASP A 55 -48.41 -81.09 4.63
CA ASP A 55 -47.59 -80.23 5.50
C ASP A 55 -46.18 -79.96 4.92
N GLY A 56 -45.93 -78.70 4.56
CA GLY A 56 -44.63 -78.19 4.11
C GLY A 56 -44.63 -77.53 2.73
N THR A 57 -45.41 -78.02 1.76
CA THR A 57 -45.39 -77.52 0.36
C THR A 57 -46.13 -76.20 0.19
N ALA A 58 -47.20 -75.99 0.96
CA ALA A 58 -47.93 -74.72 1.01
C ALA A 58 -47.05 -73.54 1.47
N LYS A 59 -46.07 -73.82 2.34
CA LYS A 59 -45.16 -72.80 2.87
C LYS A 59 -44.17 -72.33 1.81
N ASP A 60 -43.58 -73.24 1.03
CA ASP A 60 -42.61 -72.88 -0.01
C ASP A 60 -43.30 -72.14 -1.17
N PHE A 61 -44.54 -72.51 -1.51
CA PHE A 61 -45.35 -71.79 -2.49
C PHE A 61 -45.71 -70.37 -2.03
N ALA A 62 -46.21 -70.21 -0.80
CA ALA A 62 -46.52 -68.91 -0.22
C ALA A 62 -45.27 -68.01 -0.14
N VAL A 63 -44.13 -68.56 0.29
CA VAL A 63 -42.86 -67.83 0.33
C VAL A 63 -42.45 -67.37 -1.06
N SER A 64 -42.51 -68.22 -2.08
CA SER A 64 -42.18 -67.83 -3.46
C SER A 64 -43.13 -66.76 -4.01
N TYR A 65 -44.43 -66.83 -3.72
CA TYR A 65 -45.43 -65.88 -4.21
C TYR A 65 -45.30 -64.49 -3.58
N LEU A 66 -44.98 -64.45 -2.28
CA LEU A 66 -45.00 -63.22 -1.50
C LEU A 66 -43.65 -62.48 -1.48
N THR A 67 -42.54 -63.18 -1.79
CA THR A 67 -41.20 -62.59 -1.69
C THR A 67 -40.73 -61.83 -2.92
N SER A 68 -41.49 -61.81 -4.03
CA SER A 68 -41.16 -61.02 -5.23
C SER A 68 -41.57 -59.55 -5.07
N PRO A 69 -40.66 -58.61 -4.79
CA PRO A 69 -41.03 -57.24 -4.41
C PRO A 69 -41.63 -56.45 -5.58
N ILE A 70 -41.10 -56.67 -6.79
CA ILE A 70 -41.53 -55.97 -8.01
C ILE A 70 -42.96 -56.36 -8.37
N GLU A 71 -43.28 -57.65 -8.32
CA GLU A 71 -44.63 -58.13 -8.59
C GLU A 71 -45.61 -57.67 -7.50
N THR A 72 -45.16 -57.49 -6.25
CA THR A 72 -46.04 -57.06 -5.15
C THR A 72 -46.49 -55.62 -5.35
N VAL A 73 -45.56 -54.75 -5.72
CA VAL A 73 -45.88 -53.37 -6.05
C VAL A 73 -46.69 -53.29 -7.34
N SER A 74 -46.34 -54.08 -8.36
CA SER A 74 -47.08 -54.12 -9.62
C SER A 74 -48.53 -54.58 -9.47
N PHE A 75 -48.78 -55.56 -8.59
CA PHE A 75 -50.12 -56.01 -8.24
C PHE A 75 -50.90 -54.90 -7.52
N ALA A 76 -50.28 -54.32 -6.47
CA ALA A 76 -50.94 -53.28 -5.67
C ALA A 76 -51.30 -52.05 -6.52
N LEU A 77 -50.46 -51.67 -7.48
CA LEU A 77 -50.73 -50.59 -8.45
C LEU A 77 -51.97 -50.83 -9.33
N GLY A 78 -52.40 -52.08 -9.48
CA GLY A 78 -53.65 -52.43 -10.19
C GLY A 78 -54.92 -52.13 -9.40
N LEU A 79 -54.83 -51.87 -8.09
CA LEU A 79 -55.96 -51.60 -7.21
C LEU A 79 -56.21 -50.09 -7.09
N GLU A 80 -57.42 -49.63 -7.44
CA GLU A 80 -57.80 -48.20 -7.34
C GLU A 80 -57.60 -47.64 -5.92
N LEU A 81 -57.95 -48.42 -4.88
CA LEU A 81 -57.83 -47.99 -3.49
C LEU A 81 -56.36 -47.74 -3.07
N TYR A 82 -55.42 -48.51 -3.62
CA TYR A 82 -54.00 -48.34 -3.36
C TYR A 82 -53.45 -47.09 -4.07
N GLN A 83 -53.92 -46.80 -5.29
CA GLN A 83 -53.58 -45.55 -5.99
C GLN A 83 -54.02 -44.31 -5.21
N TYR A 84 -55.22 -44.32 -4.60
CA TYR A 84 -55.66 -43.24 -3.70
C TYR A 84 -54.79 -43.13 -2.45
N ALA A 85 -54.36 -44.25 -1.85
CA ALA A 85 -53.45 -44.25 -0.71
C ALA A 85 -52.08 -43.65 -1.07
N GLN A 86 -51.56 -43.93 -2.27
CA GLN A 86 -50.31 -43.34 -2.78
C GLN A 86 -50.42 -41.82 -2.94
N LEU A 87 -51.54 -41.29 -3.44
CA LEU A 87 -51.76 -39.85 -3.54
C LEU A 87 -51.76 -39.18 -2.15
N ILE A 88 -52.37 -39.81 -1.14
CA ILE A 88 -52.35 -39.33 0.24
C ILE A 88 -50.93 -39.34 0.81
N LEU A 89 -50.19 -40.43 0.60
CA LEU A 89 -48.80 -40.58 1.06
C LEU A 89 -47.88 -39.52 0.43
N LEU A 90 -48.08 -39.23 -0.86
CA LEU A 90 -47.36 -38.18 -1.59
C LEU A 90 -47.70 -36.78 -1.05
N GLY A 91 -48.96 -36.54 -0.68
CA GLY A 91 -49.39 -35.32 0.01
C GLY A 91 -48.73 -35.15 1.39
N ILE A 92 -48.64 -36.23 2.18
CA ILE A 92 -47.95 -36.23 3.49
C ILE A 92 -46.45 -35.98 3.31
N PHE A 93 -45.82 -36.61 2.32
CA PHE A 93 -44.42 -36.37 1.97
C PHE A 93 -44.19 -34.90 1.61
N ALA A 94 -44.99 -34.35 0.69
CA ALA A 94 -44.87 -32.95 0.28
C ALA A 94 -45.05 -31.98 1.48
N TYR A 95 -46.03 -32.25 2.34
CA TYR A 95 -46.28 -31.43 3.54
C TYR A 95 -45.12 -31.47 4.54
N THR A 96 -44.59 -32.66 4.84
CA THR A 96 -43.49 -32.84 5.80
C THR A 96 -42.16 -32.29 5.27
N THR A 97 -41.88 -32.44 3.98
CA THR A 97 -40.74 -31.81 3.30
C THR A 97 -40.85 -30.29 3.33
N PHE A 98 -42.03 -29.73 3.07
CA PHE A 98 -42.28 -28.29 3.15
C PHE A 98 -42.08 -27.73 4.57
N GLN A 99 -42.58 -28.44 5.59
CA GLN A 99 -42.36 -28.07 7.00
C GLN A 99 -40.88 -28.10 7.38
N THR A 100 -40.14 -29.12 6.95
CA THR A 100 -38.70 -29.25 7.19
C THR A 100 -37.93 -28.13 6.50
N TRP A 101 -38.30 -27.77 5.27
CA TRP A 101 -37.74 -26.64 4.53
C TRP A 101 -37.98 -25.31 5.26
N ARG A 102 -39.19 -25.10 5.79
CA ARG A 102 -39.55 -23.90 6.54
C ARG A 102 -38.74 -23.76 7.83
N LYS A 103 -38.45 -24.85 8.54
CA LYS A 103 -37.67 -24.86 9.79
C LYS A 103 -36.17 -24.63 9.59
N LEU A 104 -35.63 -24.97 8.43
CA LEU A 104 -34.20 -24.85 8.11
C LEU A 104 -33.82 -23.54 7.41
N LYS A 105 -34.77 -22.63 7.19
CA LYS A 105 -34.46 -21.27 6.73
C LYS A 105 -33.58 -20.57 7.77
N PRO A 106 -32.41 -20.02 7.39
CA PRO A 106 -31.56 -19.29 8.33
C PRO A 106 -32.32 -18.09 8.91
N HIS A 107 -32.04 -17.76 10.18
CA HIS A 107 -32.54 -16.54 10.80
C HIS A 107 -32.13 -15.34 9.94
N THR A 108 -33.12 -14.63 9.44
CA THR A 108 -32.94 -13.48 8.57
C THR A 108 -32.64 -12.27 9.44
N VAL A 109 -31.40 -11.75 9.34
CA VAL A 109 -31.07 -10.44 9.88
C VAL A 109 -31.58 -9.42 8.88
N GLU A 110 -32.65 -8.72 9.23
CA GLU A 110 -33.26 -7.70 8.39
C GLU A 110 -32.67 -6.33 8.75
N ASP A 111 -32.42 -5.50 7.73
CA ASP A 111 -32.05 -4.11 7.91
C ASP A 111 -33.23 -3.36 8.55
N ALA A 112 -32.95 -2.62 9.63
CA ALA A 112 -33.93 -1.83 10.36
C ALA A 112 -33.40 -0.42 10.65
N SER A 113 -32.47 0.06 9.82
CA SER A 113 -31.90 1.41 9.88
C SER A 113 -32.98 2.50 9.90
N GLU A 114 -34.09 2.32 9.17
CA GLU A 114 -35.24 3.24 9.16
C GLU A 114 -35.93 3.40 10.51
N TYR A 115 -35.88 2.38 11.39
CA TYR A 115 -36.45 2.46 12.73
C TYR A 115 -35.60 3.30 13.69
N GLY A 116 -34.33 3.56 13.36
CA GLY A 116 -33.45 4.57 13.96
C GLY A 116 -33.14 4.44 15.47
N GLY A 117 -33.70 3.46 16.17
CA GLY A 117 -33.69 3.43 17.64
C GLY A 117 -32.31 3.29 18.30
N LEU A 118 -31.31 2.73 17.60
CA LEU A 118 -29.95 2.48 18.12
C LEU A 118 -28.83 2.95 17.17
N GLY A 119 -29.18 3.56 16.04
CA GLY A 119 -28.26 3.98 14.98
C GLY A 119 -28.96 4.10 13.63
N SER A 120 -28.64 5.15 12.88
CA SER A 120 -29.27 5.53 11.61
C SER A 120 -28.32 5.48 10.41
N ALA A 121 -27.09 4.98 10.58
CA ALA A 121 -26.15 4.88 9.49
C ALA A 121 -26.68 3.96 8.37
N SER A 122 -26.59 4.44 7.13
CA SER A 122 -27.02 3.77 5.92
C SER A 122 -26.12 4.18 4.75
N LEU A 123 -26.16 3.41 3.66
CA LEU A 123 -25.44 3.72 2.42
C LEU A 123 -26.35 4.52 1.49
N SER A 124 -25.74 5.39 0.69
CA SER A 124 -26.45 6.12 -0.36
C SER A 124 -27.01 5.18 -1.44
N ASP A 125 -28.21 5.51 -1.92
CA ASP A 125 -28.85 4.91 -3.08
C ASP A 125 -28.55 5.70 -4.37
N GLU A 126 -28.84 5.10 -5.52
CA GLU A 126 -28.49 5.68 -6.84
C GLU A 126 -29.02 7.11 -7.04
N VAL A 127 -30.25 7.37 -6.60
CA VAL A 127 -30.91 8.68 -6.76
C VAL A 127 -30.22 9.76 -5.93
N THR A 128 -29.75 9.42 -4.73
CA THR A 128 -29.01 10.36 -3.87
C THR A 128 -27.58 10.56 -4.35
N ILE A 129 -26.99 9.56 -5.01
CA ILE A 129 -25.62 9.65 -5.54
C ILE A 129 -25.57 10.61 -6.73
N PHE A 130 -26.40 10.35 -7.75
CA PHE A 130 -26.43 11.11 -9.01
C PHE A 130 -27.49 12.21 -8.92
N ASP A 131 -27.19 13.24 -8.15
CA ASP A 131 -28.10 14.38 -7.94
C ASP A 131 -27.95 15.50 -8.96
N GLU A 132 -27.05 15.33 -9.95
CA GLU A 132 -26.68 16.31 -10.99
C GLU A 132 -26.07 17.63 -10.45
N ILE A 133 -25.95 17.78 -9.13
CA ILE A 133 -25.39 18.96 -8.45
C ILE A 133 -23.92 18.71 -8.13
N ASP A 134 -23.60 17.65 -7.39
CA ASP A 134 -22.20 17.36 -7.03
C ASP A 134 -21.61 16.19 -7.82
N ILE A 135 -22.43 15.21 -8.21
CA ILE A 135 -21.98 14.04 -8.97
C ILE A 135 -22.85 13.84 -10.21
N THR A 136 -22.19 13.64 -11.35
CA THR A 136 -22.78 13.27 -12.64
C THR A 136 -22.24 11.93 -13.14
N ASP A 137 -22.96 11.28 -14.04
CA ASP A 137 -22.49 10.15 -14.85
C ASP A 137 -22.18 10.51 -16.31
N ASP A 138 -22.37 11.77 -16.70
CA ASP A 138 -22.03 12.23 -18.05
C ASP A 138 -20.51 12.35 -18.24
N ARG A 139 -19.97 11.42 -19.03
CA ARG A 139 -18.54 11.38 -19.38
C ARG A 139 -18.05 12.58 -20.19
N LYS A 140 -18.96 13.40 -20.73
CA LYS A 140 -18.59 14.63 -21.45
C LYS A 140 -18.31 15.78 -20.50
N GLU A 141 -18.86 15.74 -19.29
CA GLU A 141 -18.57 16.74 -18.28
C GLU A 141 -17.16 16.56 -17.73
N GLU A 142 -16.44 17.67 -17.60
CA GLU A 142 -15.17 17.66 -16.90
C GLU A 142 -15.41 17.60 -15.40
N GLY A 143 -14.51 16.92 -14.70
CA GLY A 143 -14.62 16.70 -13.26
C GLY A 143 -13.54 15.79 -12.70
N THR A 144 -13.71 15.42 -11.44
CA THR A 144 -12.86 14.43 -10.76
C THR A 144 -13.55 13.08 -10.77
N VAL A 145 -12.96 12.10 -11.43
CA VAL A 145 -13.45 10.72 -11.44
C VAL A 145 -13.18 10.08 -10.08
N LEU A 146 -14.25 9.67 -9.37
CA LEU A 146 -14.17 9.12 -8.02
C LEU A 146 -14.24 7.59 -8.00
N ALA A 147 -15.28 7.02 -8.62
CA ALA A 147 -15.62 5.61 -8.54
C ALA A 147 -16.63 5.23 -9.64
N VAL A 148 -17.15 4.00 -9.60
CA VAL A 148 -18.21 3.48 -10.47
C VAL A 148 -19.34 2.94 -9.61
N TYR A 149 -20.58 3.34 -9.89
CA TYR A 149 -21.77 2.83 -9.21
C TYR A 149 -22.76 2.32 -10.25
N ASN A 150 -23.22 1.07 -10.16
CA ASN A 150 -24.14 0.44 -11.12
C ASN A 150 -23.74 0.66 -12.60
N ASP A 151 -22.47 0.39 -12.93
CA ASP A 151 -21.91 0.60 -14.28
C ASP A 151 -22.01 2.04 -14.82
N LYS A 152 -22.13 3.02 -13.92
CA LYS A 152 -22.06 4.46 -14.21
C LYS A 152 -20.83 5.06 -13.53
N LEU A 153 -20.10 5.91 -14.25
CA LEU A 153 -18.95 6.59 -13.68
C LEU A 153 -19.43 7.68 -12.73
N MET A 154 -18.85 7.78 -11.54
CA MET A 154 -19.12 8.87 -10.61
C MET A 154 -18.10 9.98 -10.85
N ILE A 155 -18.53 11.07 -11.47
CA ILE A 155 -17.71 12.25 -11.75
C ILE A 155 -18.16 13.37 -10.83
N HIS A 156 -17.26 13.83 -9.96
CA HIS A 156 -17.46 15.02 -9.16
C HIS A 156 -17.35 16.25 -10.05
N LYS A 157 -18.42 17.03 -10.14
CA LYS A 157 -18.54 18.14 -11.08
C LYS A 157 -17.68 19.34 -10.67
N GLU A 158 -17.24 20.11 -11.66
CA GLU A 158 -16.43 21.31 -11.43
C GLU A 158 -17.20 22.47 -10.76
N ASP A 159 -18.51 22.54 -11.02
CA ASP A 159 -19.43 23.55 -10.52
C ASP A 159 -20.09 23.18 -9.17
N SER A 160 -19.68 22.06 -8.55
CA SER A 160 -20.15 21.67 -7.21
C SER A 160 -19.80 22.72 -6.16
N PHE A 161 -20.66 22.84 -5.14
CA PHE A 161 -20.40 23.68 -3.96
C PHE A 161 -19.37 23.06 -3.00
N LEU A 162 -19.14 21.75 -3.11
CA LEU A 162 -18.10 21.06 -2.37
C LEU A 162 -16.72 21.47 -2.90
N ASN A 163 -15.74 21.46 -2.01
CA ASN A 163 -14.37 21.63 -2.47
C ASN A 163 -13.90 20.40 -3.25
N ARG A 164 -12.91 20.65 -4.11
CA ARG A 164 -12.36 19.66 -5.04
C ARG A 164 -11.08 19.01 -4.48
N HIS A 165 -10.78 19.19 -3.18
CA HIS A 165 -9.72 18.45 -2.52
C HIS A 165 -10.22 17.04 -2.20
N VAL A 166 -9.37 16.05 -2.47
CA VAL A 166 -9.70 14.64 -2.27
C VAL A 166 -8.62 13.96 -1.46
N CYS A 167 -9.01 13.30 -0.38
CA CYS A 167 -8.11 12.40 0.34
C CYS A 167 -8.35 10.96 -0.11
N VAL A 168 -7.34 10.32 -0.70
CA VAL A 168 -7.41 8.93 -1.16
C VAL A 168 -6.58 8.06 -0.23
N ILE A 169 -7.22 7.14 0.48
CA ILE A 169 -6.57 6.18 1.36
C ILE A 169 -6.71 4.78 0.79
N GLY A 170 -5.58 4.11 0.56
CA GLY A 170 -5.59 2.74 0.09
C GLY A 170 -4.26 2.02 0.29
N GLY A 171 -4.28 0.80 0.82
CA GLY A 171 -3.08 0.00 1.05
C GLY A 171 -2.25 -0.27 -0.22
N SER A 172 -1.07 -0.87 -0.06
CA SER A 172 -0.28 -1.34 -1.22
C SER A 172 -1.12 -2.31 -2.07
N GLY A 173 -1.00 -2.21 -3.40
CA GLY A 173 -1.78 -3.05 -4.33
C GLY A 173 -3.27 -2.71 -4.47
N SER A 174 -3.80 -1.74 -3.72
CA SER A 174 -5.22 -1.32 -3.80
C SER A 174 -5.63 -0.68 -5.15
N GLY A 175 -4.66 -0.37 -6.02
CA GLY A 175 -4.91 0.16 -7.35
C GLY A 175 -4.98 1.69 -7.45
N LYS A 176 -4.56 2.45 -6.42
CA LYS A 176 -4.56 3.94 -6.37
C LYS A 176 -4.20 4.60 -7.71
N THR A 177 -3.07 4.24 -8.29
CA THR A 177 -2.59 4.78 -9.57
C THR A 177 -3.53 4.46 -10.73
N LYS A 178 -3.98 3.21 -10.84
CA LYS A 178 -4.80 2.71 -11.96
C LYS A 178 -6.29 3.03 -11.86
N CYS A 179 -6.82 3.25 -10.66
CA CYS A 179 -8.24 3.49 -10.45
C CYS A 179 -8.61 4.92 -10.10
N TYR A 180 -7.61 5.77 -9.81
CA TYR A 180 -7.85 7.17 -9.47
C TYR A 180 -6.90 8.11 -10.22
N ILE A 181 -5.58 7.95 -10.07
CA ILE A 181 -4.62 8.92 -10.61
C ILE A 181 -4.65 8.96 -12.14
N LEU A 182 -4.48 7.82 -12.82
CA LEU A 182 -4.48 7.77 -14.28
C LEU A 182 -5.79 8.29 -14.87
N ASN A 183 -6.94 7.92 -14.30
CA ASN A 183 -8.24 8.45 -14.72
C ASN A 183 -8.27 9.97 -14.66
N ASN A 184 -7.83 10.54 -13.53
CA ASN A 184 -7.89 11.98 -13.35
C ASN A 184 -6.81 12.72 -14.14
N VAL A 185 -5.68 12.09 -14.49
CA VAL A 185 -4.75 12.64 -15.48
C VAL A 185 -5.42 12.68 -16.85
N VAL A 186 -5.89 11.55 -17.39
CA VAL A 186 -6.43 11.49 -18.75
C VAL A 186 -7.70 12.35 -18.91
N ASN A 187 -8.60 12.31 -17.94
CA ASN A 187 -9.87 13.04 -17.95
C ASN A 187 -9.69 14.57 -17.90
N THR A 188 -8.61 15.06 -17.32
CA THR A 188 -8.37 16.51 -17.17
C THR A 188 -7.90 17.12 -18.49
N LYS A 189 -8.67 18.04 -19.09
CA LYS A 189 -8.30 18.69 -20.36
C LYS A 189 -8.17 20.21 -20.29
N ASN A 190 -8.80 20.91 -19.35
CA ASN A 190 -8.75 22.38 -19.29
C ASN A 190 -7.99 22.95 -18.08
N LYS A 191 -7.22 22.10 -17.39
CA LYS A 191 -6.43 22.49 -16.22
C LYS A 191 -4.99 22.06 -16.40
N SER A 192 -4.08 22.78 -15.76
CA SER A 192 -2.72 22.27 -15.59
C SER A 192 -2.72 21.11 -14.60
N ILE A 193 -1.78 20.18 -14.79
CA ILE A 193 -1.69 18.94 -14.01
C ILE A 193 -0.30 18.89 -13.39
N VAL A 194 -0.24 18.66 -12.09
CA VAL A 194 1.00 18.37 -11.36
C VAL A 194 0.85 17.00 -10.72
N VAL A 195 1.69 16.05 -11.09
CA VAL A 195 1.62 14.66 -10.60
C VAL A 195 2.92 14.28 -9.91
N SER A 196 2.88 13.83 -8.65
CA SER A 196 4.00 13.06 -8.12
C SER A 196 3.90 11.61 -8.61
N ASP A 197 4.99 11.10 -9.15
CA ASP A 197 5.03 9.83 -9.85
C ASP A 197 6.25 9.02 -9.39
N PRO A 198 6.16 8.29 -8.26
CA PRO A 198 7.32 7.64 -7.69
C PRO A 198 7.98 6.57 -8.58
N LYS A 199 7.23 6.03 -9.55
CA LYS A 199 7.70 4.99 -10.48
C LYS A 199 7.96 5.51 -11.89
N GLY A 200 7.56 6.74 -12.19
CA GLY A 200 7.60 7.29 -13.55
C GLY A 200 6.54 6.72 -14.50
N GLU A 201 5.68 5.80 -14.04
CA GLU A 201 4.74 5.09 -14.92
C GLU A 201 3.63 6.00 -15.44
N ILE A 202 3.26 7.03 -14.68
CA ILE A 202 2.20 7.97 -15.05
C ILE A 202 2.72 8.86 -16.18
N TYR A 203 3.96 9.34 -16.07
CA TYR A 203 4.66 10.05 -17.14
C TYR A 203 4.76 9.19 -18.40
N GLU A 204 5.26 7.95 -18.29
CA GLU A 204 5.44 7.05 -19.43
C GLU A 204 4.13 6.81 -20.19
N LEU A 205 3.01 6.63 -19.46
CA LEU A 205 1.73 6.27 -20.04
C LEU A 205 0.91 7.45 -20.58
N THR A 206 1.09 8.66 -20.03
CA THR A 206 0.17 9.79 -20.31
C THR A 206 0.82 11.01 -20.93
N SER A 207 2.15 11.15 -20.87
CA SER A 207 2.84 12.37 -21.31
C SER A 207 2.65 12.69 -22.79
N ARG A 208 2.68 11.69 -23.67
CA ARG A 208 2.46 11.88 -25.12
C ARG A 208 1.04 12.30 -25.44
N GLU A 209 0.07 11.60 -24.88
CA GLU A 209 -1.35 11.95 -25.00
C GLU A 209 -1.59 13.39 -24.53
N LYS A 210 -0.99 13.80 -23.40
CA LYS A 210 -1.11 15.19 -22.93
C LYS A 210 -0.48 16.18 -23.90
N ARG A 211 0.67 15.87 -24.50
CA ARG A 211 1.25 16.72 -25.55
C ARG A 211 0.30 16.88 -26.74
N GLU A 212 -0.34 15.80 -27.19
CA GLU A 212 -1.31 15.80 -28.29
C GLU A 212 -2.58 16.60 -27.93
N GLN A 213 -2.99 16.59 -26.67
CA GLN A 213 -4.06 17.43 -26.12
C GLN A 213 -3.66 18.92 -25.95
N GLY A 214 -2.46 19.31 -26.39
CA GLY A 214 -1.98 20.70 -26.36
C GLY A 214 -1.36 21.12 -25.03
N TYR A 215 -0.97 20.18 -24.16
CA TYR A 215 -0.19 20.50 -22.97
C TYR A 215 1.29 20.74 -23.30
N GLU A 216 1.89 21.71 -22.63
CA GLU A 216 3.34 21.73 -22.47
C GLU A 216 3.73 20.70 -21.40
N VAL A 217 4.56 19.74 -21.76
CA VAL A 217 4.98 18.65 -20.88
C VAL A 217 6.37 18.93 -20.32
N TYR A 218 6.49 18.82 -19.00
CA TYR A 218 7.73 18.93 -18.25
C TYR A 218 7.90 17.77 -17.28
N LEU A 219 9.15 17.37 -17.03
CA LEU A 219 9.52 16.29 -16.11
C LEU A 219 10.59 16.77 -15.14
N ILE A 220 10.27 16.74 -13.84
CA ILE A 220 11.26 16.89 -12.77
C ILE A 220 11.56 15.51 -12.21
N ASN A 221 12.75 14.98 -12.49
CA ASN A 221 13.13 13.61 -12.13
C ASN A 221 14.23 13.60 -11.06
N PHE A 222 13.82 13.47 -9.79
CA PHE A 222 14.76 13.39 -8.67
C PHE A 222 15.47 12.03 -8.58
N SER A 223 14.91 10.97 -9.18
CA SER A 223 15.56 9.65 -9.25
C SER A 223 16.66 9.60 -10.30
N ASN A 224 16.50 10.32 -11.42
CA ASN A 224 17.51 10.46 -12.46
C ASN A 224 17.49 11.88 -13.04
N MET A 225 18.27 12.76 -12.41
CA MET A 225 18.38 14.17 -12.77
C MET A 225 18.94 14.44 -14.17
N ALA A 226 19.61 13.46 -14.80
CA ALA A 226 20.09 13.60 -16.18
C ALA A 226 18.94 13.51 -17.21
N LEU A 227 17.82 12.90 -16.82
CA LEU A 227 16.59 12.78 -17.62
C LEU A 227 15.49 13.73 -17.12
N SER A 228 15.88 14.86 -16.54
CA SER A 228 14.99 15.87 -15.97
C SER A 228 15.11 17.18 -16.73
N ASP A 229 14.01 17.93 -16.84
CA ASP A 229 14.08 19.38 -16.97
C ASP A 229 14.80 19.97 -15.75
N MET A 230 15.46 21.11 -15.93
CA MET A 230 16.24 21.75 -14.88
C MET A 230 15.39 22.66 -14.00
N TYR A 231 15.76 22.75 -12.72
CA TYR A 231 15.09 23.54 -11.70
C TYR A 231 16.11 24.22 -10.79
N ASN A 232 16.19 25.55 -10.86
CA ASN A 232 17.04 26.33 -9.97
C ASN A 232 16.20 27.03 -8.90
N SER A 233 16.40 26.68 -7.64
CA SER A 233 15.64 27.23 -6.53
C SER A 233 15.88 28.72 -6.29
N ILE A 234 17.06 29.24 -6.65
CA ILE A 234 17.41 30.65 -6.47
C ILE A 234 16.57 31.56 -7.38
N ASP A 235 16.06 31.04 -8.51
CA ASP A 235 15.21 31.80 -9.43
C ASP A 235 13.89 32.28 -8.77
N TYR A 236 13.48 31.62 -7.68
CA TYR A 236 12.23 31.88 -6.95
C TYR A 236 12.45 32.51 -5.58
N VAL A 237 13.67 32.97 -5.31
CA VAL A 237 13.96 33.85 -4.18
C VAL A 237 13.80 35.26 -4.70
N GLY A 238 12.73 35.96 -4.34
CA GLY A 238 12.46 37.33 -4.79
C GLY A 238 12.90 38.36 -3.75
N LEU A 239 12.34 38.22 -2.55
CA LEU A 239 12.55 39.05 -1.37
C LEU A 239 13.50 38.37 -0.37
N ASP A 240 13.98 39.13 0.62
CA ASP A 240 14.86 38.61 1.67
C ASP A 240 14.19 37.52 2.50
N GLU A 241 12.89 37.69 2.79
CA GLU A 241 12.08 36.68 3.47
C GLU A 241 11.99 35.35 2.69
N ASP A 242 12.05 35.39 1.36
CA ASP A 242 12.02 34.18 0.54
C ASP A 242 13.30 33.38 0.71
N ALA A 243 14.45 34.06 0.89
CA ALA A 243 15.73 33.42 1.14
C ALA A 243 15.71 32.70 2.50
N GLU A 244 15.15 33.34 3.53
CA GLU A 244 15.01 32.75 4.85
C GLU A 244 14.02 31.58 4.88
N LYS A 245 12.86 31.72 4.21
CA LYS A 245 11.88 30.62 4.07
C LYS A 245 12.49 29.42 3.32
N PHE A 246 13.25 29.67 2.27
CA PHE A 246 13.98 28.63 1.54
C PHE A 246 15.02 27.95 2.42
N ALA A 247 15.87 28.71 3.11
CA ALA A 247 16.90 28.18 4.00
C ALA A 247 16.29 27.36 5.14
N THR A 248 15.20 27.85 5.73
CA THR A 248 14.43 27.14 6.77
C THR A 248 13.89 25.82 6.25
N THR A 249 13.27 25.82 5.07
CA THR A 249 12.73 24.60 4.45
C THR A 249 13.83 23.59 4.14
N LEU A 250 15.00 24.06 3.71
CA LEU A 250 16.15 23.20 3.40
C LEU A 250 16.76 22.56 4.66
N VAL A 251 16.93 23.33 5.73
CA VAL A 251 17.50 22.86 7.00
C VAL A 251 16.54 21.91 7.71
N LEU A 252 15.26 22.30 7.86
CA LEU A 252 14.27 21.52 8.60
C LEU A 252 13.70 20.35 7.78
N GLY A 253 13.62 20.49 6.45
CA GLY A 253 13.05 19.48 5.56
C GLY A 253 13.91 18.21 5.39
N GLY A 254 15.15 18.24 5.86
CA GLY A 254 16.09 17.11 5.82
C GLY A 254 16.01 16.15 7.01
N GLU A 255 15.31 16.49 8.08
CA GLU A 255 15.32 15.72 9.34
C GLU A 255 13.95 15.09 9.67
N GLU A 256 13.99 13.94 10.36
CA GLU A 256 12.78 13.25 10.82
C GLU A 256 12.40 13.73 12.23
N GLY A 257 11.60 14.79 12.27
CA GLY A 257 10.97 15.25 13.49
C GLY A 257 11.81 16.23 14.33
N PRO A 258 11.17 16.97 15.24
CA PRO A 258 11.85 17.95 16.07
C PRO A 258 12.63 17.25 17.19
N GLN A 259 13.96 17.20 17.10
CA GLN A 259 14.79 16.95 18.27
C GLN A 259 15.05 18.27 18.99
N SER A 260 14.59 18.37 20.24
CA SER A 260 14.58 19.59 21.05
C SER A 260 15.97 20.19 21.35
N GLY A 261 17.07 19.49 21.05
CA GLY A 261 18.44 19.97 21.23
C GLY A 261 19.05 20.69 20.02
N ASP A 262 18.48 20.54 18.82
CA ASP A 262 19.10 21.00 17.56
C ASP A 262 18.64 22.40 17.10
N SER A 263 17.59 22.97 17.72
CA SER A 263 16.99 24.25 17.28
C SER A 263 17.99 25.40 17.17
N PHE A 264 18.91 25.53 18.14
CA PHE A 264 19.93 26.59 18.10
C PHE A 264 20.84 26.44 16.87
N TRP A 265 21.32 25.23 16.59
CA TRP A 265 22.21 24.98 15.45
C TRP A 265 21.47 25.16 14.13
N GLN A 266 20.20 24.75 14.07
CA GLN A 266 19.34 24.92 12.90
C GLN A 266 19.10 26.41 12.60
N GLU A 267 18.74 27.23 13.58
CA GLU A 267 18.51 28.68 13.39
C GLU A 267 19.77 29.42 12.89
N GLN A 268 20.93 29.08 13.44
CA GLN A 268 22.20 29.67 13.01
C GLN A 268 22.60 29.20 11.60
N ALA A 269 22.35 27.93 11.27
CA ALA A 269 22.58 27.40 9.93
C ALA A 269 21.65 28.04 8.90
N VAL A 270 20.38 28.25 9.24
CA VAL A 270 19.41 29.01 8.42
C VAL A 270 19.95 30.40 8.15
N SER A 271 20.36 31.14 9.19
CA SER A 271 20.91 32.49 9.05
C SER A 271 22.13 32.54 8.13
N LEU A 272 23.06 31.58 8.26
CA LEU A 272 24.26 31.51 7.41
C LEU A 272 23.90 31.20 5.94
N ILE A 273 22.97 30.27 5.69
CA ILE A 273 22.51 29.92 4.34
C ILE A 273 21.77 31.12 3.72
N THR A 274 20.90 31.79 4.46
CA THR A 274 20.22 33.02 4.03
C THR A 274 21.22 34.08 3.60
N ALA A 275 22.25 34.34 4.42
CA ALA A 275 23.31 35.27 4.07
C ALA A 275 24.06 34.88 2.79
N GLY A 276 24.35 33.59 2.60
CA GLY A 276 24.99 33.09 1.38
C GLY A 276 24.12 33.25 0.13
N ILE A 277 22.82 32.97 0.23
CA ILE A 277 21.86 33.15 -0.87
C ILE A 277 21.77 34.63 -1.27
N LEU A 278 21.60 35.51 -0.29
CA LEU A 278 21.52 36.95 -0.53
C LEU A 278 22.83 37.49 -1.12
N TYR A 279 23.98 37.00 -0.65
CA TYR A 279 25.27 37.40 -1.19
C TYR A 279 25.36 37.07 -2.68
N VAL A 280 25.01 35.83 -3.05
CA VAL A 280 25.01 35.38 -4.45
C VAL A 280 24.07 36.23 -5.30
N ARG A 281 22.88 36.58 -4.79
CA ARG A 281 21.91 37.39 -5.54
C ARG A 281 22.33 38.86 -5.70
N GLU A 282 22.91 39.45 -4.67
CA GLU A 282 23.31 40.87 -4.63
C GLU A 282 24.63 41.14 -5.37
N ASN A 283 25.61 40.23 -5.24
CA ASN A 283 27.01 40.51 -5.60
C ASN A 283 27.53 39.72 -6.82
N LEU A 284 26.86 38.63 -7.21
CA LEU A 284 27.27 37.82 -8.36
C LEU A 284 26.39 38.08 -9.59
N PRO A 285 26.92 37.89 -10.81
CA PRO A 285 26.12 37.99 -12.03
C PRO A 285 25.02 36.92 -12.07
N LYS A 286 23.95 37.20 -12.81
CA LYS A 286 22.73 36.37 -12.83
C LYS A 286 22.98 34.92 -13.24
N GLU A 287 23.98 34.68 -14.09
CA GLU A 287 24.39 33.34 -14.55
C GLU A 287 24.99 32.48 -13.42
N GLN A 288 25.39 33.12 -12.31
CA GLN A 288 25.94 32.48 -11.10
C GLN A 288 24.93 32.40 -9.97
N HIS A 289 23.65 32.78 -10.20
CA HIS A 289 22.60 32.70 -9.19
C HIS A 289 22.15 31.25 -9.00
N SER A 290 22.99 30.40 -8.40
CA SER A 290 22.70 29.00 -8.15
C SER A 290 23.17 28.55 -6.78
N MET A 291 22.53 27.50 -6.25
CA MET A 291 22.93 26.89 -4.98
C MET A 291 24.32 26.25 -5.01
N GLU A 292 24.88 25.96 -6.19
CA GLU A 292 26.29 25.58 -6.32
C GLU A 292 27.21 26.70 -5.81
N HIS A 293 26.95 27.95 -6.22
CA HIS A 293 27.77 29.10 -5.81
C HIS A 293 27.58 29.39 -4.32
N VAL A 294 26.36 29.25 -3.80
CA VAL A 294 26.09 29.36 -2.34
C VAL A 294 26.88 28.30 -1.57
N TYR A 295 26.84 27.04 -2.02
CA TYR A 295 27.56 25.96 -1.38
C TYR A 295 29.09 26.20 -1.39
N ASN A 296 29.67 26.58 -2.53
CA ASN A 296 31.11 26.84 -2.63
C ASN A 296 31.51 28.06 -1.76
N LEU A 297 30.72 29.15 -1.79
CA LEU A 297 30.92 30.35 -0.96
C LEU A 297 31.00 30.04 0.53
N LEU A 298 30.14 29.14 1.03
CA LEU A 298 30.04 28.84 2.45
C LEU A 298 30.97 27.72 2.93
N THR A 299 31.59 26.96 2.02
CA THR A 299 32.39 25.77 2.38
C THR A 299 33.84 25.79 1.93
N GLU A 300 34.21 26.58 0.92
CA GLU A 300 35.59 26.68 0.44
C GLU A 300 36.46 27.69 1.22
N PRO A 301 35.98 28.91 1.53
CA PRO A 301 36.79 29.89 2.25
C PRO A 301 37.02 29.51 3.72
N SER A 302 38.15 29.97 4.28
CA SER A 302 38.36 29.91 5.73
C SER A 302 37.37 30.82 6.48
N GLU A 303 37.16 30.54 7.77
CA GLU A 303 36.31 31.37 8.65
C GLU A 303 36.66 32.86 8.55
N LYS A 304 37.96 33.17 8.58
CA LYS A 304 38.46 34.55 8.52
C LYS A 304 38.16 35.21 7.18
N GLU A 305 38.32 34.48 6.07
CA GLU A 305 38.00 34.99 4.74
C GLU A 305 36.51 35.26 4.59
N LEU A 306 35.66 34.33 5.05
CA LEU A 306 34.21 34.50 4.97
C LEU A 306 33.73 35.68 5.84
N LYS A 307 34.19 35.76 7.10
CA LYS A 307 33.85 36.89 7.99
C LYS A 307 34.32 38.23 7.41
N ASN A 308 35.51 38.29 6.80
CA ASN A 308 35.99 39.51 6.14
C ASN A 308 35.18 39.86 4.89
N LEU A 309 34.77 38.87 4.10
CA LEU A 309 33.95 39.07 2.91
C LEU A 309 32.65 39.77 3.26
N PHE A 310 31.88 39.23 4.22
CA PHE A 310 30.64 39.83 4.69
C PHE A 310 30.85 41.16 5.43
N ALA A 311 31.99 41.34 6.13
CA ALA A 311 32.32 42.60 6.78
C ALA A 311 32.68 43.74 5.81
N ASN A 312 33.01 43.42 4.55
CA ASN A 312 33.31 44.41 3.51
C ASN A 312 32.09 44.79 2.65
N LEU A 313 30.95 44.11 2.82
CA LEU A 313 29.69 44.51 2.19
C LEU A 313 29.19 45.85 2.74
N GLU A 314 28.41 46.56 1.93
CA GLU A 314 27.72 47.80 2.34
C GLU A 314 26.85 47.58 3.57
N GLU A 315 26.69 48.60 4.42
CA GLU A 315 25.93 48.47 5.68
C GLU A 315 24.45 48.11 5.46
N GLU A 316 23.91 48.50 4.31
CA GLU A 316 22.52 48.29 3.90
C GLU A 316 22.31 46.95 3.17
N SER A 317 23.38 46.17 2.91
CA SER A 317 23.29 44.85 2.27
C SER A 317 22.51 43.87 3.15
N SER A 318 21.48 43.24 2.59
CA SER A 318 20.68 42.23 3.29
C SER A 318 21.52 40.99 3.63
N ALA A 319 22.46 40.61 2.75
CA ALA A 319 23.45 39.58 3.06
C ALA A 319 24.28 39.87 4.31
N ARG A 320 24.74 41.13 4.49
CA ARG A 320 25.49 41.55 5.68
C ARG A 320 24.62 41.50 6.93
N ILE A 321 23.38 41.95 6.84
CA ILE A 321 22.42 41.94 7.96
C ILE A 321 22.14 40.51 8.42
N ALA A 322 21.82 39.60 7.48
CA ALA A 322 21.59 38.19 7.78
C ALA A 322 22.83 37.52 8.39
N PHE A 323 24.04 37.82 7.88
CA PHE A 323 25.29 37.31 8.43
C PHE A 323 25.58 37.84 9.86
N GLY A 324 25.01 38.99 10.22
CA GLY A 324 25.19 39.63 11.53
C GLY A 324 24.87 38.71 12.71
N VAL A 325 23.92 37.78 12.54
CA VAL A 325 23.52 36.79 13.55
C VAL A 325 24.67 35.85 13.91
N VAL A 326 25.43 35.39 12.91
CA VAL A 326 26.51 34.40 13.08
C VAL A 326 27.90 35.04 13.23
N LYS A 327 28.02 36.35 12.96
CA LYS A 327 29.29 37.11 12.92
C LYS A 327 30.18 36.91 14.16
N ASN A 328 29.58 36.94 15.35
CA ASN A 328 30.30 36.91 16.63
C ASN A 328 30.40 35.51 17.25
N ALA A 329 30.06 34.45 16.52
CA ALA A 329 30.22 33.09 16.99
C ALA A 329 31.69 32.80 17.31
N THR A 330 31.94 32.17 18.47
CA THR A 330 33.27 31.66 18.86
C THR A 330 33.72 30.56 17.90
N ASP A 331 35.03 30.30 17.78
CA ASP A 331 35.57 29.28 16.86
C ASP A 331 34.88 27.91 16.99
N LYS A 332 34.62 27.47 18.24
CA LYS A 332 33.91 26.21 18.51
C LYS A 332 32.46 26.26 18.02
N THR A 333 31.77 27.38 18.23
CA THR A 333 30.40 27.60 17.74
C THR A 333 30.36 27.71 16.22
N TRP A 334 31.30 28.43 15.62
CA TRP A 334 31.40 28.63 14.18
C TRP A 334 31.54 27.31 13.42
N GLY A 335 32.43 26.42 13.89
CA GLY A 335 32.56 25.08 13.32
C GLY A 335 31.25 24.29 13.34
N GLY A 336 30.46 24.42 14.42
CA GLY A 336 29.13 23.81 14.52
C GLY A 336 28.12 24.40 13.53
N ILE A 337 28.10 25.72 13.36
CA ILE A 337 27.19 26.41 12.43
C ILE A 337 27.47 26.01 10.99
N VAL A 338 28.74 26.10 10.56
CA VAL A 338 29.15 25.75 9.18
C VAL A 338 28.91 24.27 8.91
N SER A 339 29.17 23.39 9.89
CA SER A 339 28.90 21.95 9.75
C SER A 339 27.41 21.67 9.50
N ASN A 340 26.52 22.32 10.26
CA ASN A 340 25.07 22.18 10.07
C ASN A 340 24.59 22.77 8.73
N ALA A 341 25.08 23.95 8.34
CA ALA A 341 24.78 24.53 7.04
C ALA A 341 25.26 23.62 5.88
N ALA A 342 26.49 23.11 5.96
CA ALA A 342 27.05 22.20 4.96
C ALA A 342 26.31 20.86 4.91
N LYS A 343 25.80 20.35 6.03
CA LYS A 343 24.94 19.15 6.10
C LYS A 343 23.64 19.38 5.34
N ALA A 344 23.00 20.55 5.49
CA ALA A 344 21.77 20.90 4.77
C ALA A 344 22.00 21.06 3.25
N MET A 345 23.12 21.64 2.85
CA MET A 345 23.48 21.85 1.43
C MET A 345 24.26 20.69 0.79
N LYS A 346 24.40 19.55 1.46
CA LYS A 346 25.29 18.44 1.02
C LYS A 346 25.01 17.92 -0.39
N LEU A 347 23.78 18.06 -0.88
CA LEU A 347 23.37 17.60 -2.22
C LEU A 347 24.10 18.35 -3.33
N TRP A 348 24.42 19.63 -3.12
CA TRP A 348 25.16 20.43 -4.09
C TRP A 348 26.65 20.10 -4.13
N LYS A 349 27.13 19.06 -3.43
CA LYS A 349 28.43 18.45 -3.72
C LYS A 349 28.39 17.59 -5.00
N LEU A 350 27.21 17.09 -5.36
CA LEU A 350 27.04 16.16 -6.48
C LEU A 350 26.93 16.91 -7.81
N LYS A 351 27.73 16.50 -8.80
CA LYS A 351 27.70 17.09 -10.16
C LYS A 351 26.33 17.01 -10.81
N SER A 352 25.59 15.92 -10.59
CA SER A 352 24.22 15.74 -11.11
C SER A 352 23.27 16.82 -10.58
N VAL A 353 23.29 17.08 -9.26
CA VAL A 353 22.46 18.10 -8.60
C VAL A 353 22.86 19.50 -9.06
N ARG A 354 24.17 19.80 -9.16
CA ARG A 354 24.67 21.08 -9.68
C ARG A 354 24.18 21.34 -11.10
N THR A 355 24.24 20.32 -11.96
CA THR A 355 23.77 20.42 -13.36
C THR A 355 22.26 20.64 -13.42
N PHE A 356 21.49 19.86 -12.65
CA PHE A 356 20.03 19.97 -12.56
C PHE A 356 19.56 21.33 -12.02
N SER A 357 20.31 21.91 -11.09
CA SER A 357 19.96 23.16 -10.41
C SER A 357 20.66 24.41 -10.94
N LYS A 358 21.16 24.35 -12.18
CA LYS A 358 21.89 25.46 -12.79
C LYS A 358 20.99 26.61 -13.25
N TYR A 359 19.85 26.28 -13.86
CA TYR A 359 18.83 27.23 -14.33
C TYR A 359 17.46 26.54 -14.37
N SER A 360 16.36 27.29 -14.37
CA SER A 360 15.03 26.70 -14.53
C SER A 360 14.64 26.59 -16.01
N SER A 361 14.24 25.39 -16.46
CA SER A 361 13.78 25.15 -17.84
C SER A 361 12.38 25.73 -18.13
N PHE A 362 11.63 26.03 -17.09
CA PHE A 362 10.34 26.71 -17.12
C PHE A 362 10.14 27.44 -15.79
N LYS A 363 9.20 28.39 -15.75
CA LYS A 363 8.86 29.10 -14.50
C LYS A 363 7.71 28.40 -13.82
N LEU A 364 7.80 28.15 -12.51
CA LEU A 364 6.73 27.48 -11.76
C LEU A 364 5.39 28.22 -11.86
N ALA A 365 5.39 29.56 -11.83
CA ALA A 365 4.19 30.37 -12.00
C ALA A 365 3.48 30.17 -13.34
N ASP A 366 4.16 29.68 -14.39
CA ASP A 366 3.53 29.45 -15.69
C ASP A 366 2.52 28.30 -15.66
N ILE A 367 2.62 27.40 -14.68
CA ILE A 367 1.65 26.30 -14.47
C ILE A 367 0.25 26.86 -14.23
N GLY A 368 0.13 28.02 -13.58
CA GLY A 368 -1.14 28.71 -13.35
C GLY A 368 -1.59 29.64 -14.47
N LYS A 369 -0.78 29.81 -15.54
CA LYS A 369 -1.02 30.75 -16.64
C LYS A 369 -1.40 30.07 -17.94
N ARG A 370 -0.84 28.89 -18.18
CA ARG A 370 -0.97 28.12 -19.42
C ARG A 370 -1.00 26.65 -19.10
N LYS A 371 -1.55 25.88 -20.03
CA LYS A 371 -1.85 24.45 -19.90
C LYS A 371 -0.56 23.61 -19.85
N ILE A 372 -0.10 23.30 -18.63
CA ILE A 372 1.13 22.54 -18.37
C ILE A 372 0.82 21.21 -17.69
N ALA A 373 1.46 20.13 -18.14
CA ALA A 373 1.50 18.84 -17.46
C ALA A 373 2.91 18.62 -16.90
N LEU A 374 3.04 18.79 -15.59
CA LEU A 374 4.27 18.60 -14.84
C LEU A 374 4.23 17.24 -14.12
N TYR A 375 5.21 16.40 -14.43
CA TYR A 375 5.42 15.12 -13.76
C TYR A 375 6.65 15.21 -12.85
N VAL A 376 6.52 14.75 -11.61
CA VAL A 376 7.58 14.84 -10.59
C VAL A 376 7.91 13.44 -10.11
N VAL A 377 9.03 12.88 -10.57
CA VAL A 377 9.48 11.54 -10.19
C VAL A 377 10.27 11.60 -8.88
N ILE A 378 9.75 10.92 -7.86
CA ILE A 378 10.26 10.93 -6.48
C ILE A 378 10.80 9.54 -6.13
N PRO A 379 12.06 9.40 -5.67
CA PRO A 379 12.58 8.11 -5.24
C PRO A 379 11.87 7.62 -3.97
N LEU A 380 11.39 6.36 -3.99
CA LEU A 380 10.64 5.75 -2.89
C LEU A 380 11.49 5.37 -1.67
N ALA A 381 12.66 4.77 -1.92
CA ALA A 381 13.54 4.26 -0.86
C ALA A 381 14.59 5.29 -0.42
N ASP A 382 14.95 6.22 -1.30
CA ASP A 382 16.06 7.12 -1.07
C ASP A 382 15.61 8.46 -0.48
N ARG A 383 15.89 8.64 0.81
CA ARG A 383 15.60 9.88 1.54
C ARG A 383 16.60 11.01 1.23
N THR A 384 17.67 10.73 0.48
CA THR A 384 18.76 11.67 0.21
C THR A 384 18.26 12.99 -0.37
N TYR A 385 17.33 12.94 -1.33
CA TYR A 385 16.84 14.12 -2.03
C TYR A 385 15.64 14.82 -1.38
N ARG A 386 15.15 14.31 -0.24
CA ARG A 386 13.88 14.74 0.35
C ARG A 386 13.82 16.23 0.66
N ALA A 387 14.91 16.82 1.16
CA ALA A 387 14.96 18.27 1.42
C ALA A 387 14.78 19.09 0.13
N LEU A 388 15.40 18.65 -0.98
CA LEU A 388 15.26 19.29 -2.29
C LEU A 388 13.84 19.13 -2.85
N ILE A 389 13.23 17.94 -2.68
CA ILE A 389 11.87 17.65 -3.11
C ILE A 389 10.86 18.52 -2.35
N ASN A 390 10.97 18.57 -1.03
CA ASN A 390 10.12 19.40 -0.17
C ASN A 390 10.22 20.87 -0.57
N THR A 391 11.46 21.35 -0.80
CA THR A 391 11.72 22.72 -1.24
C THR A 391 11.11 23.02 -2.59
N PHE A 392 11.20 22.10 -3.56
CA PHE A 392 10.55 22.24 -4.86
C PHE A 392 9.03 22.42 -4.73
N PHE A 393 8.36 21.57 -3.97
CA PHE A 393 6.91 21.69 -3.78
C PHE A 393 6.52 22.95 -3.00
N ALA A 394 7.29 23.32 -1.97
CA ALA A 394 7.08 24.56 -1.22
C ALA A 394 7.16 25.80 -2.13
N GLN A 395 8.19 25.89 -2.98
CA GLN A 395 8.34 26.97 -3.94
C GLN A 395 7.26 26.92 -5.04
N LEU A 396 6.83 25.73 -5.47
CA LEU A 396 5.72 25.59 -6.42
C LEU A 396 4.41 26.15 -5.87
N PHE A 397 4.04 25.80 -4.64
CA PHE A 397 2.86 26.38 -3.99
C PHE A 397 3.01 27.89 -3.79
N GLN A 398 4.18 28.34 -3.34
CA GLN A 398 4.47 29.76 -3.15
C GLN A 398 4.29 30.57 -4.45
N GLU A 399 4.87 30.13 -5.55
CA GLU A 399 4.81 30.83 -6.84
C GLU A 399 3.39 30.88 -7.41
N LEU A 400 2.62 29.80 -7.24
CA LEU A 400 1.22 29.78 -7.66
C LEU A 400 0.34 30.69 -6.80
N CYS A 401 0.52 30.69 -5.47
CA CYS A 401 -0.18 31.62 -4.59
C CYS A 401 0.18 33.08 -4.93
N ALA A 402 1.46 33.39 -5.05
CA ALA A 402 1.93 34.74 -5.37
C ALA A 402 1.44 35.23 -6.74
N TYR A 403 1.23 34.32 -7.69
CA TYR A 403 0.59 34.64 -8.96
C TYR A 403 -0.90 34.92 -8.78
N ALA A 404 -1.63 34.03 -8.09
CA ALA A 404 -3.06 34.18 -7.84
C ALA A 404 -3.38 35.48 -7.08
N ASP A 405 -2.60 35.84 -6.06
CA ASP A 405 -2.75 37.08 -5.29
C ASP A 405 -2.68 38.33 -6.19
N LYS A 406 -1.82 38.30 -7.20
CA LYS A 406 -1.69 39.38 -8.21
C LYS A 406 -2.80 39.33 -9.24
N ASN A 407 -3.48 38.19 -9.38
CA ASN A 407 -4.49 37.92 -10.40
C ASN A 407 -5.87 37.70 -9.78
N HIS A 408 -6.36 38.69 -9.02
CA HIS A 408 -7.71 38.67 -8.43
C HIS A 408 -8.01 37.43 -7.56
N ASN A 409 -7.01 36.89 -6.86
CA ASN A 409 -7.10 35.68 -6.05
C ASN A 409 -7.53 34.44 -6.86
N THR A 410 -7.12 34.34 -8.12
CA THR A 410 -7.39 33.16 -8.95
C THR A 410 -6.30 32.92 -10.00
N LEU A 411 -6.10 31.66 -10.36
CA LEU A 411 -5.21 31.28 -11.47
C LEU A 411 -5.98 31.37 -12.80
N ASP A 412 -5.33 31.84 -13.86
CA ASP A 412 -5.95 31.90 -15.20
C ASP A 412 -6.30 30.49 -15.69
N ILE A 413 -5.42 29.54 -15.41
CA ILE A 413 -5.62 28.11 -15.63
C ILE A 413 -5.60 27.42 -14.26
N PRO A 414 -6.72 26.81 -13.83
CA PRO A 414 -6.76 26.03 -12.60
C PRO A 414 -5.71 24.91 -12.61
N VAL A 415 -5.24 24.51 -11.43
CA VAL A 415 -4.17 23.51 -11.30
C VAL A 415 -4.65 22.33 -10.46
N ARG A 416 -4.54 21.12 -11.03
CA ARG A 416 -4.85 19.86 -10.34
C ARG A 416 -3.56 19.17 -9.91
N PHE A 417 -3.39 19.03 -8.61
CA PHE A 417 -2.33 18.26 -7.97
C PHE A 417 -2.82 16.84 -7.69
N LEU A 418 -2.10 15.85 -8.21
CA LEU A 418 -2.29 14.43 -7.93
C LEU A 418 -1.03 13.93 -7.23
N LEU A 419 -1.04 13.99 -5.90
CA LEU A 419 0.14 13.71 -5.09
C LEU A 419 0.18 12.24 -4.67
N ASP A 420 0.62 11.35 -5.57
CA ASP A 420 0.88 9.95 -5.26
C ASP A 420 1.97 9.81 -4.19
N GLU A 421 1.73 8.91 -3.24
CA GLU A 421 2.52 8.71 -2.04
C GLU A 421 2.97 10.01 -1.37
N PHE A 422 1.99 10.86 -1.04
CA PHE A 422 2.19 12.20 -0.47
C PHE A 422 3.18 12.24 0.71
N ALA A 423 3.21 11.19 1.54
CA ALA A 423 4.14 11.06 2.66
C ALA A 423 5.64 11.08 2.26
N ASN A 424 5.96 10.81 0.99
CA ASN A 424 7.33 10.82 0.47
C ASN A 424 7.82 12.22 0.05
N ILE A 425 6.92 13.17 -0.20
CA ILE A 425 7.30 14.57 -0.53
C ILE A 425 8.04 15.22 0.64
N GLY A 426 7.68 14.84 1.87
CA GLY A 426 8.20 15.43 3.11
C GLY A 426 7.13 16.22 3.84
N LYS A 427 7.53 16.84 4.97
CA LYS A 427 6.64 17.69 5.75
C LYS A 427 6.72 19.11 5.18
N MET A 428 5.68 19.52 4.48
CA MET A 428 5.55 20.90 4.02
C MET A 428 5.08 21.78 5.19
N PRO A 429 5.76 22.89 5.49
CA PRO A 429 5.33 23.84 6.52
C PRO A 429 3.92 24.37 6.24
N ASP A 430 3.07 24.38 7.27
CA ASP A 430 1.72 24.95 7.26
C ASP A 430 0.81 24.41 6.15
N PHE A 431 1.02 23.15 5.75
CA PHE A 431 0.31 22.55 4.62
C PHE A 431 -1.22 22.54 4.81
N ALA A 432 -1.71 22.29 6.03
CA ALA A 432 -3.14 22.30 6.33
C ALA A 432 -3.78 23.69 6.12
N GLU A 433 -3.12 24.75 6.59
CA GLU A 433 -3.58 26.13 6.37
C GLU A 433 -3.51 26.50 4.89
N ARG A 434 -2.43 26.09 4.19
CA ARG A 434 -2.29 26.30 2.75
C ARG A 434 -3.42 25.65 1.97
N LEU A 435 -3.80 24.41 2.28
CA LEU A 435 -4.93 23.72 1.62
C LEU A 435 -6.21 24.56 1.66
N SER A 436 -6.51 25.19 2.79
CA SER A 436 -7.70 26.04 2.92
C SER A 436 -7.66 27.25 1.98
N THR A 437 -6.47 27.82 1.76
CA THR A 437 -6.26 29.03 0.95
C THR A 437 -6.22 28.71 -0.54
N VAL A 438 -5.47 27.68 -0.94
CA VAL A 438 -5.27 27.34 -2.37
C VAL A 438 -6.57 26.94 -3.08
N ARG A 439 -7.60 26.53 -2.31
CA ARG A 439 -8.96 26.30 -2.81
C ARG A 439 -9.50 27.51 -3.58
N SER A 440 -9.41 28.72 -3.00
CA SER A 440 -9.99 29.92 -3.62
C SER A 440 -9.21 30.35 -4.86
N TYR A 441 -7.91 30.03 -4.91
CA TYR A 441 -7.04 30.29 -6.06
C TYR A 441 -7.31 29.39 -7.26
N GLY A 442 -8.20 28.39 -7.15
CA GLY A 442 -8.47 27.44 -8.23
C GLY A 442 -7.49 26.28 -8.28
N MET A 443 -6.84 25.96 -7.15
CA MET A 443 -6.02 24.75 -7.02
C MET A 443 -6.80 23.62 -6.38
N GLU A 444 -6.59 22.41 -6.89
CA GLU A 444 -7.25 21.19 -6.45
C GLU A 444 -6.19 20.20 -6.05
N VAL A 445 -6.31 19.63 -4.87
CA VAL A 445 -5.26 18.78 -4.31
C VAL A 445 -5.86 17.43 -3.96
N SER A 446 -5.42 16.41 -4.69
CA SER A 446 -5.63 15.03 -4.30
C SER A 446 -4.43 14.55 -3.51
N ILE A 447 -4.66 14.21 -2.25
CA ILE A 447 -3.66 13.64 -1.34
C ILE A 447 -3.85 12.13 -1.35
N ILE A 448 -2.85 11.41 -1.85
CA ILE A 448 -2.92 9.95 -1.97
C ILE A 448 -1.93 9.33 -0.98
N ALA A 449 -2.44 8.57 -0.02
CA ALA A 449 -1.66 7.93 1.03
C ALA A 449 -2.00 6.45 1.17
N GLN A 450 -1.06 5.65 1.69
CA GLN A 450 -1.31 4.22 1.86
C GLN A 450 -2.18 3.91 3.08
N SER A 451 -1.99 4.69 4.16
CA SER A 451 -2.75 4.61 5.39
C SER A 451 -2.86 6.00 6.03
N ILE A 452 -3.77 6.13 7.00
CA ILE A 452 -3.86 7.34 7.81
C ILE A 452 -2.63 7.44 8.73
N GLY A 453 -2.12 6.32 9.22
CA GLY A 453 -0.90 6.25 10.03
C GLY A 453 0.30 6.92 9.34
N GLN A 454 0.50 6.69 8.04
CA GLN A 454 1.57 7.36 7.29
C GLN A 454 1.45 8.89 7.27
N LEU A 455 0.24 9.43 7.27
CA LEU A 455 0.03 10.88 7.37
C LEU A 455 0.31 11.35 8.79
N MET A 456 -0.15 10.60 9.80
CA MET A 456 0.07 10.89 11.22
C MET A 456 1.55 10.88 11.58
N ASP A 457 2.34 9.94 11.08
CA ASP A 457 3.78 9.86 11.30
C ASP A 457 4.52 11.10 10.77
N ARG A 458 3.97 11.73 9.72
CA ARG A 458 4.60 12.88 9.05
C ARG A 458 4.15 14.22 9.60
N TYR A 459 2.85 14.41 9.77
CA TYR A 459 2.24 15.69 10.14
C TYR A 459 1.81 15.74 11.61
N GLY A 460 1.80 14.60 12.30
CA GLY A 460 1.19 14.45 13.61
C GLY A 460 -0.32 14.28 13.50
N GLU A 461 -0.95 13.79 14.58
CA GLU A 461 -2.39 13.52 14.64
C GLU A 461 -3.23 14.76 14.34
N LYS A 462 -2.92 15.89 15.00
CA LYS A 462 -3.66 17.15 14.86
C LYS A 462 -3.69 17.67 13.43
N GLN A 463 -2.51 17.84 12.80
CA GLN A 463 -2.44 18.35 11.44
C GLN A 463 -3.00 17.35 10.42
N THR A 464 -2.87 16.04 10.66
CA THR A 464 -3.51 15.02 9.81
C THR A 464 -5.03 15.17 9.82
N GLY A 465 -5.63 15.38 11.00
CA GLY A 465 -7.06 15.69 11.13
C GLY A 465 -7.47 16.94 10.35
N GLU A 466 -6.66 18.01 10.41
CA GLU A 466 -6.89 19.26 9.67
C GLU A 466 -6.73 19.09 8.15
N ILE A 467 -5.76 18.29 7.69
CA ILE A 467 -5.58 17.98 6.27
C ILE A 467 -6.79 17.21 5.74
N MET A 468 -7.24 16.19 6.48
CA MET A 468 -8.40 15.39 6.09
C MET A 468 -9.70 16.19 6.14
N SER A 469 -9.86 17.11 7.10
CA SER A 469 -11.07 17.94 7.20
C SER A 469 -11.17 19.01 6.12
N ASN A 470 -10.03 19.45 5.56
CA ASN A 470 -9.99 20.32 4.38
C ASN A 470 -10.37 19.58 3.08
N CYS A 471 -10.44 18.25 3.07
CA CYS A 471 -10.90 17.47 1.93
C CYS A 471 -12.40 17.15 2.07
N ASP A 472 -13.26 17.79 1.27
CA ASP A 472 -14.70 17.51 1.32
C ASP A 472 -15.03 16.10 0.80
N THR A 473 -14.13 15.52 0.00
CA THR A 473 -14.24 14.13 -0.49
C THR A 473 -13.12 13.25 0.08
N THR A 474 -13.48 12.06 0.56
CA THR A 474 -12.53 11.01 0.91
C THR A 474 -12.86 9.72 0.16
N LEU A 475 -11.88 9.14 -0.51
CA LEU A 475 -11.99 7.87 -1.22
C LEU A 475 -11.19 6.79 -0.49
N PHE A 476 -11.87 5.76 -0.02
CA PHE A 476 -11.29 4.62 0.66
C PHE A 476 -11.26 3.39 -0.25
N LEU A 477 -10.06 2.92 -0.60
CA LEU A 477 -9.84 1.83 -1.56
C LEU A 477 -9.54 0.47 -0.90
N GLY A 478 -9.66 0.40 0.43
CA GLY A 478 -9.29 -0.75 1.24
C GLY A 478 -7.93 -0.58 1.91
N THR A 479 -7.72 -1.25 3.04
CA THR A 479 -6.50 -1.17 3.85
C THR A 479 -6.18 -2.52 4.47
N ASN A 480 -4.91 -2.73 4.82
CA ASN A 480 -4.47 -3.82 5.70
C ASN A 480 -4.15 -3.31 7.11
N ASP A 481 -4.26 -2.01 7.34
CA ASP A 481 -3.97 -1.36 8.61
C ASP A 481 -5.22 -1.28 9.50
N LEU A 482 -5.11 -1.82 10.72
CA LEU A 482 -6.23 -1.94 11.65
C LEU A 482 -6.77 -0.57 12.08
N ASP A 483 -5.90 0.41 12.33
CA ASP A 483 -6.33 1.71 12.83
C ASP A 483 -7.01 2.54 11.73
N THR A 484 -6.52 2.45 10.48
CA THR A 484 -7.25 2.96 9.31
C THR A 484 -8.61 2.28 9.17
N ALA A 485 -8.72 0.97 9.37
CA ALA A 485 -10.00 0.25 9.29
C ALA A 485 -10.97 0.66 10.42
N LYS A 486 -10.48 0.86 11.64
CA LYS A 486 -11.28 1.40 12.76
C LYS A 486 -11.81 2.79 12.42
N TYR A 487 -10.95 3.69 11.93
CA TYR A 487 -11.34 5.03 11.52
C TYR A 487 -12.47 5.01 10.49
N PHE A 488 -12.37 4.19 9.44
CA PHE A 488 -13.42 4.11 8.42
C PHE A 488 -14.69 3.40 8.91
N SER A 489 -14.57 2.42 9.82
CA SER A 489 -15.73 1.78 10.47
C SER A 489 -16.50 2.79 11.33
N GLU A 490 -15.79 3.62 12.10
CA GLU A 490 -16.39 4.71 12.88
C GLU A 490 -16.99 5.79 11.98
N ARG A 491 -16.31 6.16 10.89
CA ARG A 491 -16.80 7.13 9.90
C ARG A 491 -18.03 6.65 9.13
N LEU A 492 -18.16 5.34 8.90
CA LEU A 492 -19.37 4.74 8.34
C LEU A 492 -20.53 4.76 9.34
N GLY A 493 -20.23 4.77 10.64
CA GLY A 493 -21.21 4.88 11.71
C GLY A 493 -21.87 3.56 12.10
N VAL A 494 -22.82 3.67 13.02
CA VAL A 494 -23.57 2.55 13.59
C VAL A 494 -25.00 2.51 13.07
N THR A 495 -25.48 1.31 12.78
CA THR A 495 -26.82 1.03 12.27
C THR A 495 -27.59 0.11 13.21
N THR A 496 -28.91 0.13 13.11
CA THR A 496 -29.81 -0.73 13.89
C THR A 496 -30.13 -1.97 13.08
N LYS A 497 -29.78 -3.16 13.59
CA LYS A 497 -30.18 -4.44 12.97
C LYS A 497 -31.29 -5.10 13.78
N ARG A 498 -32.27 -5.67 13.09
CA ARG A 498 -33.36 -6.43 13.70
C ARG A 498 -33.00 -7.91 13.72
N LEU A 499 -32.79 -8.45 14.91
CA LEU A 499 -32.64 -9.86 15.16
C LEU A 499 -34.01 -10.47 15.42
N ARG A 500 -34.31 -11.54 14.69
CA ARG A 500 -35.48 -12.36 14.93
C ARG A 500 -35.13 -13.44 15.96
N ASN A 501 -35.79 -13.40 17.12
CA ASN A 501 -35.66 -14.42 18.15
C ASN A 501 -36.79 -15.44 17.95
N ASP A 502 -36.46 -16.60 17.38
CA ASP A 502 -37.39 -17.72 17.33
C ASP A 502 -37.23 -18.56 18.62
N SER A 503 -38.08 -18.33 19.62
CA SER A 503 -38.19 -19.23 20.77
C SER A 503 -39.24 -20.30 20.48
N GLN A 504 -38.83 -21.55 20.27
CA GLN A 504 -39.76 -22.68 20.23
C GLN A 504 -39.86 -23.33 21.62
N THR A 505 -41.03 -23.26 22.23
CA THR A 505 -41.37 -24.05 23.43
C THR A 505 -41.81 -25.44 22.98
N PRO A 506 -41.10 -26.53 23.31
CA PRO A 506 -41.54 -27.88 22.94
C PRO A 506 -42.75 -28.27 23.79
N GLY A 507 -43.96 -28.29 23.22
CA GLY A 507 -45.11 -28.93 23.87
C GLY A 507 -46.50 -28.33 23.65
N GLU A 508 -46.65 -27.13 23.10
CA GLU A 508 -47.96 -26.51 22.87
C GLU A 508 -48.24 -26.25 21.39
N PHE A 509 -49.47 -26.55 20.97
CA PHE A 509 -49.98 -26.28 19.63
C PHE A 509 -49.90 -24.77 19.31
N ASP A 510 -49.06 -24.45 18.33
CA ASP A 510 -49.05 -23.26 17.48
C ASP A 510 -49.35 -21.90 18.14
N SER A 511 -48.44 -21.42 18.97
CA SER A 511 -48.25 -19.97 19.16
C SER A 511 -46.85 -19.56 18.70
N ASN A 512 -46.70 -19.28 17.39
CA ASN A 512 -45.51 -18.60 16.88
C ASN A 512 -45.50 -17.14 17.36
N GLN A 513 -45.11 -16.88 18.61
CA GLN A 513 -44.79 -15.53 19.05
C GLN A 513 -43.45 -15.12 18.44
N GLN A 514 -43.51 -14.20 17.48
CA GLN A 514 -42.32 -13.61 16.85
C GLN A 514 -41.82 -12.45 17.71
N ALA A 515 -40.76 -12.69 18.48
CA ALA A 515 -40.06 -11.64 19.21
C ALA A 515 -38.92 -11.09 18.36
N TYR A 516 -38.80 -9.77 18.31
CA TYR A 516 -37.71 -9.09 17.61
C TYR A 516 -36.88 -8.30 18.61
N THR A 517 -35.55 -8.43 18.51
CA THR A 517 -34.60 -7.62 19.28
C THR A 517 -33.84 -6.73 18.33
N TYR A 518 -33.84 -5.43 18.61
CA TYR A 518 -33.02 -4.47 17.88
C TYR A 518 -31.66 -4.38 18.55
N VAL A 519 -30.59 -4.48 17.76
CA VAL A 519 -29.21 -4.38 18.24
C VAL A 519 -28.43 -3.34 17.45
N GLN A 520 -27.55 -2.62 18.14
CA GLN A 520 -26.61 -1.70 17.53
C GLN A 520 -25.45 -2.48 16.90
N ARG A 521 -25.09 -2.16 15.66
CA ARG A 521 -23.90 -2.72 14.98
C ARG A 521 -23.27 -1.68 14.08
N PRO A 522 -21.93 -1.58 13.99
CA PRO A 522 -21.28 -0.80 12.94
C PRO A 522 -21.82 -1.17 11.55
N LEU A 523 -22.01 -0.18 10.67
CA LEU A 523 -22.49 -0.41 9.30
C LEU A 523 -21.56 -1.39 8.56
N LYS A 524 -20.25 -1.22 8.76
CA LYS A 524 -19.23 -2.23 8.52
C LYS A 524 -18.29 -2.32 9.71
N THR A 525 -17.98 -3.52 10.15
CA THR A 525 -16.97 -3.70 11.22
C THR A 525 -15.56 -3.51 10.66
N PRO A 526 -14.56 -3.19 11.49
CA PRO A 526 -13.16 -3.10 11.03
C PRO A 526 -12.70 -4.41 10.38
N ASP A 527 -13.12 -5.56 10.91
CA ASP A 527 -12.84 -6.88 10.34
C ASP A 527 -13.47 -7.07 8.94
N GLU A 528 -14.70 -6.60 8.73
CA GLU A 528 -15.33 -6.63 7.40
C GLU A 528 -14.59 -5.74 6.39
N LEU A 529 -14.08 -4.58 6.82
CA LEU A 529 -13.30 -3.68 5.98
C LEU A 529 -11.90 -4.24 5.64
N LEU A 530 -11.26 -4.96 6.57
CA LEU A 530 -9.95 -5.58 6.37
C LEU A 530 -10.03 -6.85 5.53
N ASN A 531 -10.96 -7.74 5.87
CA ASN A 531 -10.93 -9.13 5.40
C ASN A 531 -12.02 -9.47 4.36
N GLN A 532 -13.11 -8.69 4.30
CA GLN A 532 -14.27 -9.00 3.45
C GLN A 532 -14.49 -7.99 2.33
N MET A 533 -13.82 -6.83 2.37
CA MET A 533 -13.87 -5.85 1.30
C MET A 533 -13.21 -6.42 0.05
N LYS A 534 -13.98 -6.54 -1.03
CA LYS A 534 -13.45 -7.04 -2.30
C LYS A 534 -12.46 -6.04 -2.88
N ASN A 535 -11.46 -6.52 -3.61
CA ASN A 535 -10.45 -5.64 -4.21
C ASN A 535 -11.04 -4.63 -5.21
N ASN A 536 -12.20 -4.90 -5.82
CA ASN A 536 -12.87 -3.97 -6.72
C ASN A 536 -13.78 -2.96 -5.98
N ASP A 537 -14.01 -3.12 -4.68
CA ASP A 537 -14.92 -2.25 -3.94
C ASP A 537 -14.17 -1.03 -3.38
N CYS A 538 -14.90 0.06 -3.18
CA CYS A 538 -14.41 1.27 -2.53
C CYS A 538 -15.55 1.97 -1.78
N TYR A 539 -15.20 2.87 -0.88
CA TYR A 539 -16.14 3.76 -0.23
C TYR A 539 -15.81 5.21 -0.54
N VAL A 540 -16.82 5.99 -0.93
CA VAL A 540 -16.71 7.42 -1.14
C VAL A 540 -17.47 8.15 -0.03
N PHE A 541 -16.81 9.08 0.62
CA PHE A 541 -17.38 9.95 1.64
C PHE A 541 -17.37 11.38 1.13
N GLN A 542 -18.53 12.03 1.11
CA GLN A 542 -18.65 13.45 0.79
C GLN A 542 -19.36 14.19 1.92
N ARG A 543 -18.91 15.40 2.22
CA ARG A 543 -19.52 16.23 3.27
C ARG A 543 -21.01 16.43 3.01
N GLY A 544 -21.84 16.16 4.02
CA GLY A 544 -23.30 16.33 3.94
C GLY A 544 -24.04 15.20 3.24
N ARG A 545 -23.35 14.13 2.83
CA ARG A 545 -23.93 12.96 2.14
C ARG A 545 -23.71 11.68 2.95
N LEU A 546 -24.60 10.70 2.75
CA LEU A 546 -24.39 9.35 3.26
C LEU A 546 -23.19 8.69 2.56
N PRO A 547 -22.47 7.78 3.23
CA PRO A 547 -21.37 7.04 2.60
C PRO A 547 -21.85 6.26 1.38
N ILE A 548 -21.03 6.25 0.33
CA ILE A 548 -21.33 5.55 -0.92
C ILE A 548 -20.45 4.31 -1.00
N HIS A 549 -21.06 3.13 -1.10
CA HIS A 549 -20.34 1.89 -1.44
C HIS A 549 -20.38 1.73 -2.96
N ALA A 550 -19.21 1.75 -3.59
CA ALA A 550 -19.06 1.76 -5.04
C ALA A 550 -17.93 0.82 -5.50
N GLN A 551 -17.76 0.68 -6.80
CA GLN A 551 -16.65 -0.04 -7.42
C GLN A 551 -15.54 0.91 -7.85
N LYS A 552 -14.30 0.40 -7.92
CA LYS A 552 -13.14 1.14 -8.39
C LYS A 552 -13.26 1.42 -9.90
N ALA A 553 -12.98 2.65 -10.29
CA ALA A 553 -12.96 3.04 -11.70
C ALA A 553 -11.65 2.59 -12.37
N TRP A 554 -11.50 1.33 -12.79
CA TRP A 554 -10.26 0.91 -13.44
C TRP A 554 -10.05 1.60 -14.80
N VAL A 555 -8.91 2.28 -14.98
CA VAL A 555 -8.59 3.01 -16.22
C VAL A 555 -8.71 2.13 -17.47
N ALA A 556 -8.34 0.85 -17.37
CA ALA A 556 -8.43 -0.12 -18.47
C ALA A 556 -9.87 -0.42 -18.93
N ASN A 557 -10.89 -0.11 -18.12
CA ASN A 557 -12.28 -0.33 -18.49
C ASN A 557 -12.95 0.93 -19.03
N TRP A 558 -12.47 2.12 -18.64
CA TRP A 558 -13.16 3.39 -18.85
C TRP A 558 -12.43 4.37 -19.77
N PHE A 559 -11.10 4.28 -19.82
CA PHE A 559 -10.22 5.21 -20.54
C PHE A 559 -9.06 4.49 -21.23
N ALA A 560 -9.22 3.22 -21.62
CA ALA A 560 -8.15 2.42 -22.21
C ALA A 560 -7.58 3.02 -23.51
N ASP A 561 -8.44 3.70 -24.28
CA ASP A 561 -8.12 4.41 -25.51
C ASP A 561 -7.34 5.71 -25.29
N GLN A 562 -7.38 6.27 -24.07
CA GLN A 562 -6.72 7.52 -23.70
C GLN A 562 -5.39 7.29 -22.96
N VAL A 563 -5.03 6.04 -22.71
CA VAL A 563 -3.73 5.67 -22.17
C VAL A 563 -2.85 5.21 -23.32
N GLY A 564 -1.83 5.99 -23.64
CA GLY A 564 -0.93 5.72 -24.76
C GLY A 564 0.03 4.57 -24.50
N GLU A 565 0.77 4.19 -25.55
CA GLU A 565 1.93 3.31 -25.39
C GLU A 565 2.99 3.95 -24.48
N LYS A 566 3.69 3.12 -23.72
CA LYS A 566 4.75 3.58 -22.80
C LYS A 566 5.81 4.37 -23.55
N ALA A 567 5.88 5.67 -23.28
CA ALA A 567 6.91 6.55 -23.78
C ALA A 567 8.22 6.36 -23.00
N ASN A 568 9.36 6.61 -23.63
CA ASN A 568 10.65 6.61 -22.95
C ASN A 568 10.74 7.77 -21.95
N MET A 569 11.32 7.53 -20.77
CA MET A 569 11.57 8.57 -19.78
C MET A 569 12.36 9.75 -20.40
N GLY A 570 11.85 10.98 -20.21
CA GLY A 570 12.49 12.19 -20.75
C GLY A 570 12.48 12.33 -22.27
N TRP A 571 11.59 11.64 -23.00
CA TRP A 571 11.51 11.74 -24.48
C TRP A 571 11.47 13.18 -25.02
N HIS A 572 10.73 14.08 -24.37
CA HIS A 572 10.57 15.48 -24.80
C HIS A 572 11.87 16.31 -24.68
N LEU A 573 12.83 15.87 -23.86
CA LEU A 573 14.13 16.55 -23.73
C LEU A 573 14.96 16.39 -25.01
N LYS A 574 14.83 15.24 -25.70
CA LYS A 574 15.50 14.97 -26.98
C LYS A 574 14.91 15.79 -28.13
N GLU A 575 13.62 16.07 -28.06
CA GLU A 575 12.95 16.92 -29.05
C GLU A 575 13.33 18.39 -28.87
N LYS A 576 13.35 18.89 -27.64
CA LYS A 576 13.81 20.26 -27.34
C LYS A 576 15.25 20.50 -27.83
N SER A 577 16.15 19.53 -27.67
CA SER A 577 17.53 19.64 -28.16
C SER A 577 17.63 19.53 -29.69
N ALA A 578 16.75 18.76 -30.33
CA ALA A 578 16.63 18.72 -31.80
C ALA A 578 16.09 20.05 -32.36
N GLU A 579 15.06 20.63 -31.74
CA GLU A 579 14.50 21.93 -32.13
C GLU A 579 15.50 23.08 -31.94
N SER A 580 16.33 23.03 -30.90
CA SER A 580 17.36 24.05 -30.67
C SER A 580 18.58 23.92 -31.60
N SER A 581 18.76 22.78 -32.27
CA SER A 581 19.88 22.50 -33.17
C SER A 581 19.56 22.75 -34.65
N ILE A 582 18.31 23.09 -34.98
CA ILE A 582 17.94 23.62 -36.31
C ILE A 582 18.44 25.08 -36.39
N PRO A 583 19.32 25.45 -37.34
CA PRO A 583 19.77 26.83 -37.50
C PRO A 583 18.56 27.75 -37.73
N LYS A 584 18.50 28.86 -37.00
CA LYS A 584 17.57 29.97 -37.25
C LYS A 584 17.93 30.71 -38.55
N GLU A 585 17.84 30.05 -39.69
CA GLU A 585 17.91 30.68 -41.01
C GLU A 585 16.78 30.12 -41.88
N GLU A 586 15.55 30.62 -41.69
CA GLU A 586 14.54 30.72 -42.75
C GLU A 586 13.28 31.48 -42.30
N LYS A 587 13.43 32.68 -41.71
CA LYS A 587 12.37 33.70 -41.66
C LYS A 587 12.98 35.10 -41.69
N SER A 588 13.54 35.49 -42.84
CA SER A 588 13.63 36.88 -43.30
C SER A 588 14.24 36.92 -44.71
N LYS A 589 13.39 36.77 -45.73
CA LYS A 589 13.69 37.35 -47.04
C LYS A 589 12.88 38.65 -47.15
N GLU A 590 13.43 39.72 -46.61
CA GLU A 590 13.21 41.06 -47.13
C GLU A 590 14.57 41.65 -47.53
N THR A 591 14.64 41.99 -48.80
CA THR A 591 15.70 42.64 -49.56
C THR A 591 16.35 43.83 -48.86
N VAL A 592 17.68 43.82 -48.71
CA VAL A 592 18.56 44.99 -48.91
C VAL A 592 19.89 44.53 -49.51
N ASP A 593 20.35 45.32 -50.47
CA ASP A 593 21.48 45.17 -51.39
C ASP A 593 22.84 45.61 -50.78
N SER A 594 23.93 45.29 -51.50
CA SER A 594 25.30 45.85 -51.46
C SER A 594 26.42 45.18 -50.63
N SER A 595 27.20 44.35 -51.33
CA SER A 595 28.67 44.39 -51.58
C SER A 595 29.71 44.67 -50.46
N PHE A 596 30.60 43.69 -50.20
CA PHE A 596 32.10 43.76 -50.14
C PHE A 596 32.63 42.34 -49.74
N VAL A 597 33.34 41.55 -50.58
CA VAL A 597 34.83 41.48 -50.83
C VAL A 597 35.63 41.36 -49.52
N SER A 598 36.59 40.46 -49.24
CA SER A 598 37.29 39.28 -49.81
C SER A 598 38.02 38.65 -48.58
N GLU A 599 38.41 37.37 -48.46
CA GLU A 599 39.55 36.61 -49.01
C GLU A 599 40.01 35.70 -47.84
N ASP A 600 39.98 34.37 -48.01
CA ASP A 600 41.13 33.45 -48.06
C ASP A 600 41.91 33.23 -46.72
N GLU A 601 41.89 31.99 -46.20
CA GLU A 601 43.02 31.04 -46.31
C GLU A 601 42.72 29.68 -45.66
N LYS A 602 43.31 28.64 -46.26
CA LYS A 602 43.24 27.20 -45.96
C LYS A 602 44.47 26.73 -45.17
N GLN A 603 44.33 25.58 -44.48
CA GLN A 603 45.20 24.37 -44.45
C GLN A 603 45.19 23.71 -43.06
N GLU A 604 44.66 22.48 -42.90
CA GLU A 604 45.28 21.15 -43.17
C GLU A 604 46.51 20.89 -42.28
N ASP A 605 46.39 20.07 -41.23
CA ASP A 605 46.55 18.60 -41.17
C ASP A 605 48.01 18.16 -40.86
N ASN A 606 48.21 17.44 -39.74
CA ASN A 606 48.68 16.05 -39.78
C ASN A 606 48.94 15.43 -38.39
N GLN A 607 48.68 14.12 -38.39
CA GLN A 607 48.95 13.10 -37.37
C GLN A 607 50.44 12.73 -37.30
N ASP A 608 50.88 12.12 -36.19
CA ASP A 608 51.65 10.87 -36.27
C ASP A 608 51.69 10.09 -34.94
N GLU A 609 51.65 8.76 -35.07
CA GLU A 609 51.78 7.73 -34.02
C GLU A 609 53.23 7.22 -33.90
N SER A 610 53.62 6.66 -32.74
CA SER A 610 54.48 5.46 -32.70
C SER A 610 54.55 4.79 -31.32
N GLN A 611 54.44 3.46 -31.31
CA GLN A 611 54.69 2.46 -30.24
C GLN A 611 56.23 2.33 -29.97
N ALA A 612 56.84 1.59 -29.02
CA ALA A 612 56.53 0.37 -28.26
C ALA A 612 57.58 0.10 -27.15
N SER A 613 57.32 -0.92 -26.30
CA SER A 613 58.24 -1.92 -25.70
C SER A 613 58.60 -1.89 -24.18
N VAL A 614 58.65 -3.11 -23.63
CA VAL A 614 58.73 -3.66 -22.24
C VAL A 614 59.96 -4.62 -22.19
N PRO A 615 60.72 -4.83 -21.07
CA PRO A 615 60.52 -5.89 -20.01
C PRO A 615 60.94 -5.44 -18.57
N SER A 616 60.42 -5.89 -17.40
CA SER A 616 60.13 -7.17 -16.70
C SER A 616 61.24 -7.71 -15.75
N GLU A 617 60.77 -8.28 -14.60
CA GLU A 617 61.43 -9.09 -13.52
C GLU A 617 61.91 -8.34 -12.24
N GLY A 618 61.65 -8.78 -10.99
CA GLY A 618 61.04 -10.02 -10.46
C GLY A 618 60.77 -10.04 -8.92
N GLU A 619 60.00 -11.08 -8.51
CA GLU A 619 59.73 -11.83 -7.24
C GLU A 619 60.15 -11.31 -5.83
N VAL A 620 59.29 -11.26 -4.77
CA VAL A 620 58.70 -12.30 -3.83
C VAL A 620 59.75 -12.86 -2.83
N GLN A 621 59.62 -12.86 -1.48
CA GLN A 621 58.71 -13.63 -0.60
C GLN A 621 58.89 -13.34 0.93
N GLU A 622 57.82 -13.54 1.71
CA GLU A 622 57.62 -14.00 3.12
C GLU A 622 58.62 -13.79 4.28
N THR A 623 58.08 -13.50 5.49
CA THR A 623 58.27 -14.33 6.71
C THR A 623 57.21 -14.08 7.81
N THR A 624 56.85 -15.16 8.50
CA THR A 624 56.02 -15.39 9.70
C THR A 624 56.68 -14.96 11.03
N GLU A 625 55.89 -14.69 12.09
CA GLU A 625 55.97 -15.31 13.45
C GLU A 625 55.10 -14.59 14.53
N THR A 626 54.49 -15.40 15.41
CA THR A 626 53.97 -15.12 16.79
C THR A 626 54.86 -15.93 17.76
N PRO A 627 55.00 -15.68 19.11
CA PRO A 627 53.89 -15.62 20.10
C PRO A 627 54.17 -14.91 21.48
N GLU A 628 53.25 -15.11 22.45
CA GLU A 628 53.35 -14.98 23.93
C GLU A 628 53.39 -13.57 24.57
N SER A 629 52.93 -13.27 25.78
CA SER A 629 51.95 -13.79 26.77
C SER A 629 52.08 -12.84 27.98
N GLU A 630 51.02 -12.37 28.64
CA GLU A 630 51.13 -11.90 30.03
C GLU A 630 49.79 -12.05 30.78
N LYS A 631 49.91 -12.53 32.02
CA LYS A 631 48.85 -12.98 32.91
C LYS A 631 48.56 -11.94 34.00
N GLN A 632 47.29 -11.94 34.42
CA GLN A 632 46.76 -11.71 35.78
C GLN A 632 46.77 -10.29 36.38
N LYS A 633 45.55 -9.82 36.69
CA LYS A 633 45.12 -9.57 38.07
C LYS A 633 43.60 -9.65 38.21
N GLU A 634 43.16 -10.53 39.10
CA GLU A 634 41.80 -10.64 39.62
C GLU A 634 41.48 -9.44 40.52
N GLU A 635 40.33 -8.80 40.29
CA GLU A 635 39.58 -8.13 41.35
C GLU A 635 38.13 -8.64 41.30
N GLN A 636 37.77 -9.36 42.36
CA GLN A 636 36.42 -9.82 42.64
C GLN A 636 35.49 -8.59 42.77
N LYS A 637 34.58 -8.43 41.83
CA LYS A 637 33.30 -7.76 42.07
C LYS A 637 32.20 -8.79 41.98
N THR A 638 31.46 -8.88 43.07
CA THR A 638 30.18 -9.56 43.23
C THR A 638 29.26 -9.21 42.06
N GLU A 639 29.07 -10.14 41.13
CA GLU A 639 28.02 -10.00 40.10
C GLU A 639 26.68 -10.29 40.77
N GLU A 640 25.89 -9.23 40.96
CA GLU A 640 24.46 -9.37 41.14
C GLU A 640 23.88 -10.03 39.87
N THR A 641 23.33 -11.23 40.01
CA THR A 641 22.52 -11.85 38.97
C THR A 641 21.31 -10.96 38.68
N VAL A 642 21.38 -10.14 37.64
CA VAL A 642 20.22 -9.42 37.10
C VAL A 642 19.48 -10.39 36.20
N SER A 643 18.30 -10.81 36.62
CA SER A 643 17.38 -11.60 35.79
C SER A 643 16.71 -10.67 34.78
N LEU A 644 17.06 -10.79 33.49
CA LEU A 644 16.36 -10.10 32.42
C LEU A 644 15.35 -11.07 31.76
N PRO A 645 14.05 -10.72 31.70
CA PRO A 645 13.07 -11.54 31.01
C PRO A 645 13.27 -11.44 29.49
N ILE A 646 13.52 -12.57 28.83
CA ILE A 646 13.58 -12.63 27.37
C ILE A 646 12.18 -12.94 26.85
N THR A 647 11.59 -12.01 26.10
CA THR A 647 10.26 -12.18 25.51
C THR A 647 10.39 -12.53 24.02
N VAL A 648 10.06 -13.77 23.64
CA VAL A 648 10.04 -14.19 22.23
C VAL A 648 8.62 -13.98 21.68
N LYS A 649 8.45 -13.04 20.74
CA LYS A 649 7.17 -12.80 20.06
C LYS A 649 6.88 -13.90 19.02
N ARG A 650 5.61 -14.32 18.93
CA ARG A 650 5.16 -15.48 18.13
C ARG A 650 4.94 -15.18 16.62
N GLU A 651 5.16 -13.95 16.17
CA GLU A 651 4.71 -13.47 14.85
C GLU A 651 5.85 -12.91 13.98
N LEU A 652 6.72 -13.76 13.44
CA LEU A 652 7.68 -13.38 12.39
C LEU A 652 8.02 -14.60 11.51
N TRP A 653 7.18 -14.91 10.51
CA TRP A 653 7.46 -16.04 9.59
C TRP A 653 6.96 -15.72 8.16
N GLY A 654 7.90 -15.50 7.23
CA GLY A 654 7.67 -15.43 5.77
C GLY A 654 8.12 -16.72 5.05
N ASP A 655 8.15 -16.75 3.70
CA ASP A 655 8.21 -17.98 2.87
C ASP A 655 9.62 -18.34 2.27
N GLU A 656 10.70 -18.46 3.06
CA GLU A 656 12.00 -19.03 2.57
C GLU A 656 12.53 -20.22 3.40
N VAL A 657 12.69 -21.41 2.80
CA VAL A 657 13.01 -22.68 3.50
C VAL A 657 14.45 -22.73 4.05
N LEU A 658 14.61 -22.80 5.38
CA LEU A 658 15.89 -23.10 6.07
C LEU A 658 16.34 -24.56 5.80
N GLN A 659 17.63 -24.76 5.50
CA GLN A 659 18.22 -26.10 5.33
C GLN A 659 18.84 -26.61 6.64
N PRO A 660 18.54 -27.85 7.07
CA PRO A 660 19.12 -28.43 8.29
C PRO A 660 20.62 -28.71 8.12
N VAL A 661 21.39 -28.41 9.17
CA VAL A 661 22.84 -28.65 9.23
C VAL A 661 23.14 -30.14 9.35
N GLN A 662 22.26 -30.90 10.02
CA GLN A 662 22.41 -32.34 10.20
C GLN A 662 21.05 -33.02 10.31
N VAL A 663 20.86 -34.17 9.65
CA VAL A 663 19.61 -34.96 9.72
C VAL A 663 19.94 -36.43 9.99
N GLU A 664 19.40 -36.99 11.07
CA GLU A 664 19.54 -38.42 11.43
C GLU A 664 18.16 -39.09 11.62
N LYS A 665 18.00 -40.31 11.09
CA LYS A 665 16.79 -41.13 11.33
C LYS A 665 17.07 -42.18 12.39
N LYS A 666 16.46 -42.04 13.57
CA LYS A 666 16.56 -43.00 14.69
C LYS A 666 15.16 -43.40 15.17
N ASN A 667 14.93 -44.69 15.34
CA ASN A 667 13.67 -45.26 15.88
C ASN A 667 12.37 -44.75 15.21
N GLY A 668 12.38 -44.59 13.87
CA GLY A 668 11.20 -44.14 13.12
C GLY A 668 10.87 -42.64 13.28
N ARG A 669 11.82 -41.86 13.82
CA ARG A 669 11.75 -40.40 13.95
C ARG A 669 12.93 -39.75 13.23
N ILE A 670 12.71 -38.57 12.67
CA ILE A 670 13.74 -37.77 11.98
C ILE A 670 14.18 -36.68 12.94
N HIS A 671 15.49 -36.63 13.20
CA HIS A 671 16.15 -35.61 14.01
C HIS A 671 16.83 -34.64 13.06
N ALA A 672 16.44 -33.37 13.07
CA ALA A 672 17.04 -32.32 12.24
C ALA A 672 17.57 -31.21 13.14
N SER A 673 18.85 -30.84 12.94
CA SER A 673 19.54 -29.81 13.71
C SER A 673 19.73 -28.55 12.87
N TYR A 674 19.41 -27.40 13.46
CA TYR A 674 19.54 -26.08 12.85
C TYR A 674 20.40 -25.17 13.72
N THR A 675 21.18 -24.31 13.09
CA THR A 675 22.03 -23.30 13.76
C THR A 675 21.53 -21.92 13.37
N MET A 676 21.35 -21.04 14.36
CA MET A 676 20.90 -19.66 14.14
C MET A 676 21.87 -18.67 14.78
N GLU A 677 22.12 -17.55 14.09
CA GLU A 677 22.88 -16.39 14.58
C GLU A 677 21.93 -15.28 15.03
N LEU A 678 22.27 -14.59 16.13
CA LEU A 678 21.47 -13.52 16.72
C LEU A 678 22.35 -12.27 16.91
N GLU A 679 21.84 -11.08 16.57
CA GLU A 679 22.46 -9.77 16.88
C GLU A 679 21.60 -9.03 17.93
N ALA A 680 22.23 -8.27 18.82
CA ALA A 680 21.56 -7.46 19.84
C ALA A 680 21.34 -6.01 19.35
N GLU A 681 20.16 -5.45 19.59
CA GLU A 681 19.88 -4.01 19.41
C GLU A 681 19.73 -3.28 20.76
N GLU A 682 19.95 -1.96 20.75
CA GLU A 682 20.10 -1.05 21.90
C GLU A 682 18.92 -1.02 22.92
N GLU A 683 19.24 -0.58 24.14
CA GLU A 683 18.37 -0.51 25.33
C GLU A 683 17.05 0.25 25.10
N GLY A 684 15.92 -0.46 25.27
CA GLY A 684 14.62 0.17 25.47
C GLY A 684 14.42 0.64 26.92
N GLU A 685 13.55 1.64 27.12
CA GLU A 685 13.11 2.05 28.45
C GLU A 685 12.57 0.82 29.22
N GLU A 686 13.10 0.57 30.42
CA GLU A 686 12.85 -0.60 31.30
C GLU A 686 13.78 -1.83 31.17
N GLY A 687 14.94 -1.73 30.52
CA GLY A 687 16.04 -2.70 30.72
C GLY A 687 15.81 -4.12 30.15
N VAL A 688 14.84 -4.29 29.26
CA VAL A 688 14.58 -5.55 28.54
C VAL A 688 15.41 -5.56 27.25
N GLN A 689 16.28 -6.57 27.07
CA GLN A 689 17.00 -6.78 25.80
C GLN A 689 16.13 -7.52 24.79
N PHE A 690 16.01 -6.97 23.58
CA PHE A 690 15.32 -7.58 22.45
C PHE A 690 16.35 -8.19 21.49
N LEU A 691 16.21 -9.47 21.17
CA LEU A 691 17.01 -10.15 20.14
C LEU A 691 16.18 -10.28 18.87
N VAL A 692 16.68 -9.74 17.76
CA VAL A 692 15.99 -9.74 16.45
C VAL A 692 16.74 -10.67 15.49
N GLN A 693 16.01 -11.61 14.89
CA GLN A 693 16.52 -12.59 13.93
C GLN A 693 16.72 -11.94 12.55
N LYS A 694 17.86 -12.22 11.88
CA LYS A 694 17.99 -12.04 10.43
C LYS A 694 17.46 -13.31 9.73
N ASN A 695 16.40 -13.14 8.94
CA ASN A 695 15.72 -14.11 8.04
C ASN A 695 14.61 -15.01 8.66
N PRO A 696 13.33 -14.86 8.25
CA PRO A 696 12.19 -15.62 8.81
C PRO A 696 11.67 -16.75 7.88
N ALA A 697 11.46 -17.99 8.36
CA ALA A 697 10.42 -18.92 7.81
C ALA A 697 10.25 -20.31 8.47
N CYS A 698 8.96 -20.72 8.63
CA CYS A 698 8.35 -22.06 8.62
C CYS A 698 7.17 -22.20 9.61
N MET A 699 6.00 -22.67 9.14
CA MET A 699 4.91 -23.20 9.97
C MET A 699 5.12 -24.71 10.20
N MET A 700 5.19 -25.14 11.46
CA MET A 700 5.03 -26.56 11.85
C MET A 700 4.09 -26.69 13.05
N THR A 701 3.09 -27.56 12.91
CA THR A 701 2.19 -27.98 13.98
C THR A 701 2.85 -29.12 14.75
N ASP A 702 3.03 -28.93 16.06
CA ASP A 702 3.65 -29.81 17.07
C ASP A 702 5.18 -29.80 17.10
N ILE A 703 5.73 -28.94 17.97
CA ILE A 703 7.12 -28.96 18.40
C ILE A 703 7.18 -29.46 19.85
N GLU A 704 7.91 -30.55 20.10
CA GLU A 704 8.29 -30.97 21.44
C GLU A 704 9.75 -30.56 21.69
N PHE A 705 9.97 -29.64 22.63
CA PHE A 705 11.31 -29.18 23.03
C PHE A 705 11.78 -29.97 24.25
N VAL A 706 12.99 -30.55 24.18
CA VAL A 706 13.63 -31.20 25.34
C VAL A 706 14.89 -30.41 25.71
N PRO A 707 14.87 -29.62 26.80
CA PRO A 707 16.05 -28.88 27.23
C PRO A 707 17.09 -29.82 27.84
N HIS A 708 18.38 -29.54 27.57
CA HIS A 708 19.48 -30.42 27.99
C HIS A 708 20.05 -30.11 29.39
N HIS A 709 19.52 -29.12 30.11
CA HIS A 709 19.89 -28.80 31.49
C HIS A 709 18.70 -28.28 32.31
N ASP A 710 18.76 -28.41 33.64
CA ASP A 710 17.69 -28.19 34.61
C ASP A 710 16.97 -26.82 34.44
N VAL A 711 15.87 -26.81 33.71
CA VAL A 711 14.94 -25.69 33.58
C VAL A 711 13.64 -26.07 34.29
N LYS A 712 13.15 -25.23 35.21
CA LYS A 712 11.82 -25.42 35.83
C LYS A 712 10.75 -24.83 34.93
N GLU A 713 9.76 -25.64 34.56
CA GLU A 713 8.58 -25.21 33.83
C GLU A 713 7.60 -24.46 34.76
N THR A 714 7.17 -23.28 34.32
CA THR A 714 5.88 -22.68 34.70
C THR A 714 5.27 -22.06 33.46
N GLU A 715 3.97 -22.28 33.25
CA GLU A 715 3.25 -21.95 32.03
C GLU A 715 3.40 -20.45 31.64
N GLU A 716 3.69 -20.25 30.36
CA GLU A 716 3.65 -19.00 29.57
C GLU A 716 4.90 -18.10 29.44
N GLN A 717 6.03 -18.31 30.13
CA GLN A 717 7.28 -17.56 29.83
C GLN A 717 8.55 -18.39 30.08
N PHE A 718 9.54 -18.31 29.19
CA PHE A 718 10.85 -18.95 29.38
C PHE A 718 11.81 -17.99 30.09
N LEU A 719 12.29 -18.36 31.27
CA LEU A 719 13.40 -17.71 31.96
C LEU A 719 14.68 -18.51 31.69
N ILE A 720 15.60 -17.95 30.91
CA ILE A 720 16.92 -18.55 30.67
C ILE A 720 17.94 -17.80 31.52
N GLN A 721 18.58 -18.50 32.46
CA GLN A 721 19.62 -17.93 33.31
C GLN A 721 20.98 -18.18 32.65
N VAL A 722 21.67 -17.13 32.20
CA VAL A 722 22.95 -17.24 31.50
C VAL A 722 24.03 -16.41 32.19
N LYS A 723 25.25 -16.95 32.28
CA LYS A 723 26.39 -16.30 32.93
C LYS A 723 27.24 -15.42 32.02
N GLU A 724 27.17 -15.54 30.69
CA GLU A 724 27.90 -14.71 29.71
C GLU A 724 27.12 -14.61 28.37
N ALA A 725 27.49 -13.64 27.51
CA ALA A 725 26.79 -13.31 26.26
C ALA A 725 26.75 -14.49 25.26
N ILE A 726 25.54 -14.93 24.89
CA ILE A 726 25.32 -16.02 23.93
C ILE A 726 25.42 -15.49 22.50
N GLN A 727 26.33 -16.03 21.69
CA GLN A 727 26.43 -15.72 20.25
C GLN A 727 25.71 -16.72 19.34
N HIS A 728 25.40 -17.94 19.83
CA HIS A 728 24.77 -19.00 19.03
C HIS A 728 23.76 -19.82 19.83
N ILE A 729 22.64 -20.19 19.21
CA ILE A 729 21.66 -21.15 19.76
C ILE A 729 21.49 -22.30 18.77
N THR A 730 21.62 -23.54 19.27
CA THR A 730 21.37 -24.76 18.49
C THR A 730 20.00 -25.31 18.82
N LEU A 731 19.14 -25.46 17.80
CA LEU A 731 17.79 -26.01 17.94
C LEU A 731 17.76 -27.42 17.35
N SER A 732 17.26 -28.38 18.14
CA SER A 732 17.03 -29.76 17.70
C SER A 732 15.54 -30.01 17.57
N LEU A 733 15.08 -30.34 16.35
CA LEU A 733 13.69 -30.67 16.05
C LEU A 733 13.54 -32.17 15.81
N ILE A 734 12.59 -32.78 16.51
CA ILE A 734 12.28 -34.22 16.42
C ILE A 734 10.82 -34.34 16.01
N TYR A 735 10.55 -34.94 14.85
CA TYR A 735 9.17 -35.18 14.41
C TYR A 735 8.96 -36.60 13.87
N LYS A 736 7.69 -37.01 13.82
CA LYS A 736 7.24 -38.36 13.43
C LYS A 736 6.60 -38.30 12.05
N GLU A 737 7.13 -39.07 11.11
CA GLU A 737 6.72 -39.08 9.70
C GLU A 737 5.26 -39.56 9.56
N GLN A 738 4.34 -38.68 9.17
CA GLN A 738 2.98 -39.06 8.76
C GLN A 738 2.90 -39.14 7.24
N LYS A 739 2.38 -40.26 6.73
CA LYS A 739 2.20 -40.53 5.30
C LYS A 739 1.27 -39.49 4.66
N ARG A 740 1.85 -38.45 4.05
CA ARG A 740 1.31 -37.71 2.90
C ARG A 740 2.40 -36.86 2.22
N ASP A 741 2.77 -37.30 1.02
CA ASP A 741 3.28 -36.58 -0.15
C ASP A 741 4.48 -35.62 -0.03
N PHE A 742 5.20 -35.55 1.10
CA PHE A 742 6.48 -34.84 1.17
C PHE A 742 7.51 -35.55 2.08
N SER A 743 8.63 -35.98 1.50
CA SER A 743 9.79 -36.53 2.22
C SER A 743 10.97 -35.55 2.10
N PRO A 744 11.39 -34.89 3.19
CA PRO A 744 12.52 -33.96 3.16
C PRO A 744 13.85 -34.61 2.74
N VAL A 745 14.00 -35.91 3.01
CA VAL A 745 15.19 -36.68 2.61
C VAL A 745 15.21 -36.87 1.09
N GLU A 746 14.08 -37.25 0.49
CA GLU A 746 13.99 -37.41 -0.97
C GLU A 746 14.19 -36.06 -1.69
N HIS A 747 13.68 -34.96 -1.14
CA HIS A 747 13.87 -33.62 -1.72
C HIS A 747 15.34 -33.15 -1.68
N ILE A 748 16.08 -33.48 -0.62
CA ILE A 748 17.50 -33.17 -0.49
C ILE A 748 18.32 -34.04 -1.46
N GLU A 749 18.02 -35.34 -1.54
CA GLU A 749 18.68 -36.26 -2.48
C GLU A 749 18.45 -35.86 -3.95
N GLU A 750 17.24 -35.38 -4.30
CA GLU A 750 16.92 -34.89 -5.64
C GLU A 750 17.72 -33.63 -6.00
N LYS A 751 17.85 -32.68 -5.07
CA LYS A 751 18.67 -31.47 -5.26
C LYS A 751 20.17 -31.76 -5.31
N GLU A 752 20.66 -32.71 -4.53
CA GLU A 752 22.06 -33.15 -4.63
C GLU A 752 22.34 -33.87 -5.95
N ALA A 753 21.39 -34.67 -6.45
CA ALA A 753 21.49 -35.29 -7.77
C ALA A 753 21.50 -34.24 -8.89
N GLN A 754 20.68 -33.18 -8.78
CA GLN A 754 20.68 -32.04 -9.71
C GLN A 754 22.01 -31.29 -9.69
N ARG A 755 22.56 -30.98 -8.51
CA ARG A 755 23.88 -30.34 -8.36
C ARG A 755 25.01 -31.21 -8.91
N ARG A 756 24.97 -32.53 -8.70
CA ARG A 756 25.96 -33.46 -9.29
C ARG A 756 25.88 -33.48 -10.81
N LYS A 757 24.68 -33.32 -11.38
CA LYS A 757 24.46 -33.23 -12.82
C LYS A 757 25.02 -31.93 -13.40
N GLU A 758 24.72 -30.80 -12.76
CA GLU A 758 25.25 -29.48 -13.13
C GLU A 758 26.78 -29.38 -12.97
N GLN A 759 27.34 -30.02 -11.94
CA GLN A 759 28.80 -30.09 -11.76
C GLN A 759 29.47 -31.01 -12.79
N LYS A 760 28.79 -32.07 -13.24
CA LYS A 760 29.27 -32.91 -14.34
C LYS A 760 29.24 -32.17 -15.67
N GLU A 761 28.14 -31.46 -15.96
CA GLU A 761 28.02 -30.64 -17.17
C GLU A 761 29.04 -29.49 -17.19
N LYS A 762 29.37 -28.90 -16.03
CA LYS A 762 30.45 -27.89 -15.92
C LYS A 762 31.87 -28.47 -15.97
N ALA A 763 32.04 -29.77 -15.81
CA ALA A 763 33.35 -30.44 -15.93
C ALA A 763 33.57 -31.05 -17.32
N GLU A 764 32.51 -31.23 -18.11
CA GLU A 764 32.56 -31.66 -19.52
C GLU A 764 32.67 -30.48 -20.51
N VAL A 765 32.40 -29.25 -20.07
CA VAL A 765 32.71 -27.97 -20.74
C VAL A 765 34.08 -27.48 -20.30
#